data_AF-A0AAW0ZWP5-F1
#
_entry.id   AF-A0AAW0ZWP5-F1
#
_cell.length_a   1.000
_cell.length_b   1.000
_cell.length_c   1.000
_cell.angle_alpha   90.00
_cell.angle_beta   90.00
_cell.angle_gamma   90.00
#
_symmetry.space_group_name_H-M   'P 1'
#
loop_
_entity.id
_entity.type
_entity.pdbx_description
1 polymer ?
#
loop_
_entity_poly.entity_id
_entity_poly.type
_entity_poly.pdbx_seq_one_letter_code
_entity_poly.pdbx_strand_id
1 'polypeptide(L)'
;MKTNEALAPFINEYTKLYESLYEAHRSEKDLMEKYNALREKAFLSEQKVFELTSRISLNYEEIEKLKQDVINTMKRADAAHTREQNAQDKIENLRVNVQKLHREIAQKNRQLAASEDTSFAKQKETLIQEKEKLMGEVDTLKQRLKNMALYTDELEKRSSVAGNQIAEMQENIDMQLSEISKERRARQRAEDEVLQLQEELAVKTSDLQTANESIKAAAANVIKLESSLKEQRISTEKMQREINKLSVKKLNLETDLENANNQIDSLEKEMAKKEKYIKDSRVTMSRMREQISKCKTEKESTMKRWQKLELERSSLEQQLKEMSTKAGTAEHEAIAFRKQLADKMQETDIIMREKIILARTKETLGEQIKRLNQEVLVCEFSRRKVEHELDSSLRNIMEIETQLAVVEKERDKHSTTAQHLAQQMEEYISKVKLKQVEISSYKKRLAETEAKYRQQQNLFELLRAERNACSKSLTEAHDEIQELKNKLKVLSNQIEQLKEDIVTKEGQLVKEQFIHKKLEKEREALKVELQSSRKDASDLKREIESMKQEEKSLRQVIQRAESDIGRHRKDIENVMNERDMLGTQLVRRNDELSLQYSRIKVLHGTLQRGQVQYNERLEDIRLLKLEVEKLRTEKVLLIKNIQNMSDLRKEVFHLNHDLTRERLKVMALEEEVQTPLNIHRWRKLEGSDPNTYELLKKIQILQKRIIKMAADMIEKEKKIKDTEKLYMNLREILSKHPGPEVAISLNKTQKALRERGRKVKCLLAQLSTYEVQMGEYKIGMDKMSIEMTDLKKKYFVQKKKLQISKESKPKSLSEPVFPNVGRDRKKFYGGGFNMVTPTPRNCFVVDSTCG
;
A
#
# COMPACT_ATOMS: atom_id res chain seq x y z
N MET A 1 6.73 -35.56 45.43
CA MET A 1 5.97 -34.79 46.44
C MET A 1 4.61 -35.40 46.82
N LYS A 2 3.85 -36.08 45.95
CA LYS A 2 2.54 -36.71 46.30
C LYS A 2 2.55 -37.83 47.37
N THR A 3 3.64 -38.03 48.09
CA THR A 3 3.89 -39.18 48.99
C THR A 3 4.49 -38.78 50.34
N ASN A 4 4.49 -37.48 50.69
CA ASN A 4 5.06 -36.99 51.94
C ASN A 4 4.19 -35.86 52.53
N GLU A 5 3.35 -36.20 53.51
CA GLU A 5 2.28 -35.33 54.03
C GLU A 5 2.82 -34.03 54.66
N ALA A 6 4.01 -34.05 55.26
CA ALA A 6 4.65 -32.88 55.86
C ALA A 6 4.92 -31.74 54.85
N LEU A 7 4.97 -32.04 53.55
CA LEU A 7 5.17 -31.04 52.49
C LEU A 7 3.86 -30.56 51.85
N ALA A 8 2.71 -31.18 52.15
CA ALA A 8 1.44 -30.86 51.52
C ALA A 8 1.00 -29.37 51.65
N PRO A 9 1.17 -28.68 52.80
CA PRO A 9 0.81 -27.26 52.92
C PRO A 9 1.61 -26.35 51.97
N PHE A 10 2.89 -26.67 51.76
CA PHE A 10 3.83 -25.84 51.01
C PHE A 10 3.73 -26.03 49.49
N ILE A 11 2.94 -26.99 48.98
CA ILE A 11 2.82 -27.26 47.54
C ILE A 11 2.38 -26.00 46.77
N ASN A 12 1.43 -25.22 47.29
CA ASN A 12 0.94 -24.01 46.63
C ASN A 12 2.00 -22.89 46.58
N GLU A 13 2.84 -22.79 47.60
CA GLU A 13 3.95 -21.81 47.62
C GLU A 13 5.07 -22.26 46.69
N TYR A 14 5.44 -23.55 46.73
CA TYR A 14 6.44 -24.14 45.84
C TYR A 14 6.03 -24.07 44.36
N THR A 15 4.73 -24.20 44.06
CA THR A 15 4.19 -24.06 42.70
C THR A 15 4.31 -22.61 42.23
N LYS A 16 3.88 -21.62 43.05
CA LYS A 16 4.07 -20.19 42.72
C LYS A 16 5.54 -19.80 42.55
N LEU A 17 6.43 -20.36 43.39
CA LEU A 17 7.86 -20.11 43.30
C LEU A 17 8.43 -20.72 42.01
N TYR A 18 8.00 -21.93 41.64
CA TYR A 18 8.38 -22.59 40.39
C TYR A 18 7.84 -21.86 39.15
N GLU A 19 6.59 -21.41 39.17
CA GLU A 19 5.99 -20.59 38.10
C GLU A 19 6.75 -19.27 37.93
N SER A 20 7.05 -18.57 39.03
CA SER A 20 7.84 -17.34 39.02
C SER A 20 9.27 -17.56 38.50
N LEU A 21 9.91 -18.66 38.90
CA LEU A 21 11.25 -19.06 38.42
C LEU A 21 11.23 -19.43 36.93
N TYR A 22 10.16 -20.10 36.48
CA TYR A 22 9.97 -20.50 35.09
C TYR A 22 9.69 -19.30 34.17
N GLU A 23 8.88 -18.34 34.61
CA GLU A 23 8.68 -17.08 33.90
C GLU A 23 9.96 -16.23 33.88
N ALA A 24 10.70 -16.16 35.00
CA ALA A 24 11.98 -15.48 35.06
C ALA A 24 12.99 -16.08 34.05
N HIS A 25 13.21 -17.40 34.10
CA HIS A 25 14.16 -18.10 33.23
C HIS A 25 13.73 -18.10 31.75
N ARG A 26 12.42 -18.08 31.48
CA ARG A 26 11.89 -17.82 30.13
C ARG A 26 12.16 -16.40 29.65
N SER A 27 11.98 -15.39 30.51
CA SER A 27 12.27 -13.99 30.17
C SER A 27 13.77 -13.76 29.96
N GLU A 28 14.63 -14.42 30.75
CA GLU A 28 16.08 -14.47 30.59
C GLU A 28 16.46 -15.06 29.23
N LYS A 29 15.88 -16.21 28.85
CA LYS A 29 16.11 -16.82 27.54
C LYS A 29 15.67 -15.90 26.39
N ASP A 30 14.48 -15.33 26.46
CA ASP A 30 13.95 -14.37 25.48
C ASP A 30 14.81 -13.09 25.38
N LEU A 31 15.53 -12.71 26.45
CA LEU A 31 16.50 -11.61 26.46
C LEU A 31 17.86 -12.03 25.89
N MET A 32 18.33 -13.25 26.18
CA MET A 32 19.55 -13.84 25.62
C MET A 32 19.45 -14.01 24.09
N GLU A 33 18.31 -14.48 23.58
CA GLU A 33 18.06 -14.57 22.14
C GLU A 33 18.07 -13.18 21.46
N LYS A 34 17.49 -12.16 22.12
CA LYS A 34 17.56 -10.75 21.64
C LYS A 34 18.97 -10.17 21.70
N TYR A 35 19.73 -10.45 22.77
CA TYR A 35 21.12 -10.02 22.93
C TYR A 35 22.00 -10.60 21.83
N ASN A 36 21.89 -11.91 21.56
CA ASN A 36 22.65 -12.57 20.50
C ASN A 36 22.28 -12.02 19.11
N ALA A 37 20.99 -11.82 18.82
CA ALA A 37 20.54 -11.22 17.56
C ALA A 37 20.94 -9.74 17.39
N LEU A 38 21.19 -9.00 18.49
CA LEU A 38 21.76 -7.65 18.45
C LEU A 38 23.29 -7.68 18.26
N ARG A 39 23.98 -8.62 18.91
CA ARG A 39 25.42 -8.84 18.77
C ARG A 39 25.82 -9.26 17.36
N GLU A 40 25.04 -10.14 16.74
CA GLU A 40 25.21 -10.54 15.34
C GLU A 40 25.02 -9.36 14.38
N LYS A 41 23.99 -8.51 14.60
CA LYS A 41 23.78 -7.28 13.83
C LYS A 41 24.92 -6.27 14.01
N ALA A 42 25.46 -6.14 15.22
CA ALA A 42 26.61 -5.29 15.48
C ALA A 42 27.84 -5.77 14.69
N PHE A 43 28.17 -7.07 14.78
CA PHE A 43 29.27 -7.69 14.04
C PHE A 43 29.12 -7.52 12.52
N LEU A 44 27.93 -7.77 11.96
CA LEU A 44 27.64 -7.55 10.53
C LEU A 44 27.74 -6.08 10.13
N SER A 45 27.46 -5.13 11.03
CA SER A 45 27.65 -3.71 10.77
C SER A 45 29.13 -3.31 10.79
N GLU A 46 29.92 -3.88 11.69
CA GLU A 46 31.36 -3.65 11.86
C GLU A 46 32.15 -4.21 10.66
N GLN A 47 31.85 -5.44 10.23
CA GLN A 47 32.38 -6.03 8.99
C GLN A 47 32.08 -5.15 7.77
N LYS A 48 30.86 -4.59 7.69
CA LYS A 48 30.46 -3.71 6.60
C LYS A 48 31.15 -2.34 6.63
N VAL A 49 31.47 -1.81 7.82
CA VAL A 49 32.31 -0.61 7.97
C VAL A 49 33.75 -0.89 7.54
N PHE A 50 34.28 -2.08 7.86
CA PHE A 50 35.61 -2.51 7.41
C PHE A 50 35.68 -2.59 5.87
N GLU A 51 34.73 -3.29 5.22
CA GLU A 51 34.65 -3.39 3.76
C GLU A 51 34.58 -2.01 3.07
N LEU A 52 33.79 -1.08 3.62
CA LEU A 52 33.69 0.28 3.10
C LEU A 52 35.00 1.04 3.26
N THR A 53 35.67 0.91 4.41
CA THR A 53 36.97 1.55 4.69
C THR A 53 38.06 1.02 3.73
N SER A 54 38.14 -0.30 3.52
CA SER A 54 39.08 -0.88 2.54
C SER A 54 38.80 -0.42 1.12
N ARG A 55 37.53 -0.35 0.70
CA ARG A 55 37.17 0.16 -0.64
C ARG A 55 37.49 1.65 -0.81
N ILE A 56 37.32 2.46 0.24
CA ILE A 56 37.74 3.87 0.22
C ILE A 56 39.26 3.98 0.05
N SER A 57 40.05 3.16 0.76
CA SER A 57 41.52 3.15 0.63
C SER A 57 41.98 2.81 -0.79
N LEU A 58 41.40 1.77 -1.40
CA LEU A 58 41.72 1.38 -2.78
C LEU A 58 41.36 2.48 -3.80
N ASN A 59 40.21 3.14 -3.61
CA ASN A 59 39.80 4.26 -4.46
C ASN A 59 40.77 5.45 -4.34
N TYR A 60 41.34 5.72 -3.16
CA TYR A 60 42.37 6.77 -2.99
C TYR A 60 43.65 6.46 -3.78
N GLU A 61 44.13 5.20 -3.77
CA GLU A 61 45.28 4.80 -4.58
C GLU A 61 45.02 4.91 -6.08
N GLU A 62 43.81 4.56 -6.54
CA GLU A 62 43.41 4.69 -7.95
C GLU A 62 43.31 6.15 -8.38
N ILE A 63 42.80 7.04 -7.51
CA ILE A 63 42.75 8.48 -7.73
C ILE A 63 44.16 9.08 -7.87
N GLU A 64 45.14 8.69 -7.06
CA GLU A 64 46.53 9.17 -7.21
C GLU A 64 47.20 8.66 -8.49
N LYS A 65 46.96 7.40 -8.88
CA LYS A 65 47.43 6.86 -10.18
C LYS A 65 46.86 7.69 -11.35
N LEU A 66 45.54 7.95 -11.34
CA LEU A 66 44.88 8.75 -12.38
C LEU A 66 45.35 10.22 -12.41
N LYS A 67 45.61 10.85 -11.25
CA LYS A 67 46.25 12.19 -11.21
C LYS A 67 47.62 12.18 -11.86
N GLN A 68 48.44 11.17 -11.58
CA GLN A 68 49.78 11.06 -12.14
C GLN A 68 49.74 10.87 -13.66
N ASP A 69 48.78 10.11 -14.18
CA ASP A 69 48.57 9.96 -15.62
C ASP A 69 48.01 11.21 -16.31
N VAL A 70 47.18 12.01 -15.63
CA VAL A 70 46.78 13.35 -16.10
C VAL A 70 48.00 14.28 -16.18
N ILE A 71 48.88 14.28 -15.18
CA ILE A 71 50.14 15.06 -15.20
C ILE A 71 51.07 14.57 -16.33
N ASN A 72 51.16 13.26 -16.57
CA ASN A 72 51.99 12.68 -17.63
C ASN A 72 51.44 12.96 -19.04
N THR A 73 50.12 12.95 -19.22
CA THR A 73 49.47 13.27 -20.50
C THR A 73 49.52 14.77 -20.81
N MET A 74 49.35 15.64 -19.82
CA MET A 74 49.54 17.09 -19.96
C MET A 74 50.96 17.42 -20.43
N LYS A 75 52.00 16.89 -19.76
CA LYS A 75 53.41 17.04 -20.19
C LYS A 75 53.68 16.56 -21.62
N ARG A 76 52.96 15.53 -22.09
CA ARG A 76 53.05 15.04 -23.48
C ARG A 76 52.37 15.99 -24.47
N ALA A 77 51.25 16.61 -24.09
CA ALA A 77 50.58 17.63 -24.88
C ALA A 77 51.44 18.90 -25.00
N ASP A 78 52.01 19.39 -23.90
CA ASP A 78 52.91 20.55 -23.90
C ASP A 78 54.14 20.29 -24.81
N ALA A 79 54.73 19.10 -24.71
CA ALA A 79 55.84 18.68 -25.57
C ALA A 79 55.45 18.52 -27.06
N ALA A 80 54.19 18.22 -27.36
CA ALA A 80 53.68 18.19 -28.74
C ALA A 80 53.47 19.61 -29.28
N HIS A 81 52.81 20.48 -28.52
CA HIS A 81 52.59 21.89 -28.89
C HIS A 81 53.93 22.64 -29.08
N THR A 82 54.94 22.34 -28.26
CA THR A 82 56.29 22.89 -28.40
C THR A 82 56.96 22.44 -29.71
N ARG A 83 56.74 21.20 -30.17
CA ARG A 83 57.24 20.73 -31.47
C ARG A 83 56.52 21.38 -32.63
N GLU A 84 55.21 21.59 -32.51
CA GLU A 84 54.41 22.24 -33.53
C GLU A 84 54.81 23.70 -33.73
N GLN A 85 55.02 24.45 -32.64
CA GLN A 85 55.56 25.82 -32.66
C GLN A 85 56.89 25.87 -33.44
N ASN A 86 57.85 25.02 -33.07
CA ASN A 86 59.16 24.90 -33.72
C ASN A 86 59.07 24.45 -35.20
N ALA A 87 57.97 23.81 -35.63
CA ALA A 87 57.73 23.45 -37.02
C ALA A 87 57.14 24.64 -37.81
N GLN A 88 56.22 25.40 -37.22
CA GLN A 88 55.66 26.62 -37.79
C GLN A 88 56.76 27.68 -38.00
N ASP A 89 57.62 27.92 -36.99
CA ASP A 89 58.76 28.85 -37.09
C ASP A 89 59.71 28.46 -38.24
N LYS A 90 59.95 27.16 -38.46
CA LYS A 90 60.77 26.66 -39.59
C LYS A 90 60.09 26.88 -40.94
N ILE A 91 58.77 26.67 -41.03
CA ILE A 91 58.00 26.89 -42.26
C ILE A 91 58.00 28.39 -42.63
N GLU A 92 57.87 29.29 -41.65
CA GLU A 92 57.92 30.73 -41.87
C GLU A 92 59.30 31.20 -42.36
N ASN A 93 60.39 30.74 -41.72
CA ASN A 93 61.75 31.00 -42.19
C ASN A 93 62.02 30.47 -43.61
N LEU A 94 61.48 29.29 -43.96
CA LEU A 94 61.58 28.75 -45.32
C LEU A 94 60.81 29.60 -46.35
N ARG A 95 59.61 30.10 -45.99
CA ARG A 95 58.84 31.01 -46.87
C ARG A 95 59.60 32.31 -47.16
N VAL A 96 60.26 32.90 -46.17
CA VAL A 96 61.11 34.10 -46.35
C VAL A 96 62.28 33.83 -47.30
N ASN A 97 62.91 32.65 -47.22
CA ASN A 97 64.00 32.29 -48.13
C ASN A 97 63.54 32.01 -49.56
N VAL A 98 62.36 31.39 -49.76
CA VAL A 98 61.76 31.22 -51.10
C VAL A 98 61.46 32.57 -51.76
N GLN A 99 61.04 33.59 -51.00
CA GLN A 99 60.85 34.95 -51.52
C GLN A 99 62.15 35.67 -51.91
N LYS A 100 63.31 35.30 -51.33
CA LYS A 100 64.62 35.85 -51.75
C LYS A 100 65.04 35.25 -53.10
N LEU A 101 65.02 33.92 -53.22
CA LEU A 101 65.42 33.21 -54.44
C LEU A 101 64.60 33.61 -55.68
N HIS A 102 63.30 33.88 -55.51
CA HIS A 102 62.45 34.39 -56.61
C HIS A 102 62.91 35.76 -57.16
N ARG A 103 63.58 36.60 -56.37
CA ARG A 103 64.09 37.91 -56.82
C ARG A 103 65.38 37.76 -57.63
N GLU A 104 66.24 36.80 -57.26
CA GLU A 104 67.50 36.53 -57.98
C GLU A 104 67.25 35.90 -59.36
N ILE A 105 66.32 34.96 -59.47
CA ILE A 105 65.95 34.32 -60.75
C ILE A 105 65.35 35.36 -61.72
N ALA A 106 64.52 36.28 -61.21
CA ALA A 106 63.96 37.38 -62.01
C ALA A 106 65.02 38.36 -62.57
N GLN A 107 66.22 38.40 -61.97
CA GLN A 107 67.30 39.30 -62.38
C GLN A 107 68.25 38.66 -63.43
N LYS A 108 68.38 37.33 -63.47
CA LYS A 108 69.25 36.63 -64.44
C LYS A 108 68.64 36.42 -65.82
N ASN A 109 67.32 36.23 -65.94
CA ASN A 109 66.66 35.89 -67.21
C ASN A 109 66.50 37.08 -68.19
N ARG A 110 67.44 38.04 -68.21
CA ARG A 110 67.43 39.23 -69.07
C ARG A 110 68.68 39.41 -69.96
N GLN A 111 69.60 38.45 -69.94
CA GLN A 111 70.81 38.46 -70.78
C GLN A 111 71.11 37.05 -71.29
N LEU A 112 71.13 36.88 -72.62
CA LEU A 112 71.89 35.90 -73.46
C LEU A 112 71.10 35.49 -74.71
N ALA A 113 71.49 36.00 -75.89
CA ALA A 113 71.09 35.49 -77.22
C ALA A 113 72.06 35.98 -78.32
N ALA A 114 72.91 35.08 -78.87
CA ALA A 114 73.88 35.30 -79.96
C ALA A 114 74.59 33.97 -80.34
N SER A 115 75.19 33.74 -81.53
CA SER A 115 75.00 34.34 -82.87
C SER A 115 75.77 33.56 -83.97
N GLU A 116 75.03 33.00 -84.93
CA GLU A 116 75.39 32.86 -86.38
C GLU A 116 76.55 31.94 -86.86
N ASP A 117 76.57 31.73 -88.19
CA ASP A 117 77.25 30.64 -88.95
C ASP A 117 78.47 31.08 -89.79
N THR A 118 79.28 30.12 -90.28
CA THR A 118 80.08 30.11 -91.55
C THR A 118 81.01 28.88 -91.59
N SER A 119 81.56 28.34 -92.71
CA SER A 119 81.20 28.32 -94.15
C SER A 119 82.06 27.23 -94.88
N PHE A 120 81.87 26.98 -96.19
CA PHE A 120 82.61 25.99 -96.99
C PHE A 120 83.11 26.55 -98.35
N ALA A 121 84.37 26.24 -98.74
CA ALA A 121 84.79 25.83 -100.10
C ALA A 121 86.32 25.90 -100.30
N LYS A 122 87.00 24.73 -100.44
CA LYS A 122 88.31 24.62 -101.13
C LYS A 122 88.71 23.18 -101.56
N GLN A 123 87.73 22.34 -101.86
CA GLN A 123 87.98 21.02 -102.47
C GLN A 123 88.21 21.14 -103.99
N LYS A 124 89.29 20.53 -104.49
CA LYS A 124 89.24 19.79 -105.78
C LYS A 124 90.42 18.86 -106.03
N GLU A 125 91.61 19.22 -105.55
CA GLU A 125 92.87 18.59 -106.00
C GLU A 125 93.35 17.43 -105.10
N THR A 126 92.96 17.43 -103.82
CA THR A 126 93.20 16.32 -102.87
C THR A 126 92.39 15.06 -103.20
N LEU A 127 91.23 15.23 -103.85
CA LEU A 127 90.18 14.22 -104.01
C LEU A 127 90.62 12.91 -104.71
N ILE A 128 91.72 12.94 -105.47
CA ILE A 128 92.24 11.76 -106.17
C ILE A 128 93.09 10.88 -105.24
N GLN A 129 93.91 11.47 -104.36
CA GLN A 129 94.68 10.72 -103.36
C GLN A 129 93.84 10.37 -102.12
N GLU A 130 92.82 11.17 -101.81
CA GLU A 130 91.83 10.83 -100.78
C GLU A 130 91.06 9.55 -101.14
N LYS A 131 90.73 9.31 -102.42
CA LYS A 131 89.93 8.16 -102.87
C LYS A 131 90.47 6.81 -102.42
N GLU A 132 91.78 6.58 -102.48
CA GLU A 132 92.36 5.27 -102.13
C GLU A 132 92.45 5.05 -100.62
N LYS A 133 92.79 6.09 -99.84
CA LYS A 133 92.70 6.06 -98.36
C LYS A 133 91.26 5.83 -97.91
N LEU A 134 90.31 6.55 -98.52
CA LEU A 134 88.89 6.42 -98.24
C LEU A 134 88.35 5.01 -98.52
N MET A 135 88.93 4.20 -99.43
CA MET A 135 88.51 2.79 -99.57
C MET A 135 88.93 1.93 -98.37
N GLY A 136 90.16 2.08 -97.88
CA GLY A 136 90.62 1.37 -96.67
C GLY A 136 89.90 1.82 -95.40
N GLU A 137 89.63 3.12 -95.29
CA GLU A 137 88.80 3.70 -94.24
C GLU A 137 87.35 3.22 -94.36
N VAL A 138 86.77 3.14 -95.56
CA VAL A 138 85.42 2.61 -95.78
C VAL A 138 85.32 1.13 -95.40
N ASP A 139 86.31 0.28 -95.69
CA ASP A 139 86.23 -1.15 -95.33
C ASP A 139 86.45 -1.40 -93.83
N THR A 140 87.33 -0.63 -93.18
CA THR A 140 87.43 -0.66 -91.71
C THR A 140 86.19 -0.07 -91.03
N LEU A 141 85.58 0.99 -91.60
CA LEU A 141 84.30 1.54 -91.16
C LEU A 141 83.14 0.57 -91.41
N LYS A 142 83.13 -0.22 -92.49
CA LYS A 142 82.14 -1.30 -92.70
C LYS A 142 82.24 -2.39 -91.63
N GLN A 143 83.45 -2.83 -91.28
CA GLN A 143 83.64 -3.78 -90.18
C GLN A 143 83.21 -3.17 -88.84
N ARG A 144 83.56 -1.91 -88.58
CA ARG A 144 83.14 -1.19 -87.38
C ARG A 144 81.63 -1.00 -87.32
N LEU A 145 80.97 -0.66 -88.42
CA LEU A 145 79.51 -0.60 -88.57
C LEU A 145 78.86 -1.96 -88.33
N LYS A 146 79.42 -3.05 -88.87
CA LYS A 146 78.90 -4.41 -88.64
C LYS A 146 78.98 -4.80 -87.15
N ASN A 147 80.08 -4.48 -86.49
CA ASN A 147 80.23 -4.76 -85.06
C ASN A 147 79.34 -3.85 -84.20
N MET A 148 79.18 -2.58 -84.56
CA MET A 148 78.23 -1.66 -83.92
C MET A 148 76.77 -2.11 -84.14
N ALA A 149 76.43 -2.65 -85.32
CA ALA A 149 75.09 -3.17 -85.62
C ALA A 149 74.76 -4.42 -84.78
N LEU A 150 75.73 -5.33 -84.59
CA LEU A 150 75.59 -6.46 -83.68
C LEU A 150 75.47 -6.00 -82.22
N TYR A 151 76.23 -4.99 -81.81
CA TYR A 151 76.16 -4.41 -80.47
C TYR A 151 74.83 -3.68 -80.21
N THR A 152 74.26 -2.99 -81.21
CA THR A 152 72.92 -2.39 -81.09
C THR A 152 71.82 -3.45 -81.06
N ASP A 153 71.92 -4.53 -81.84
CA ASP A 153 70.99 -5.68 -81.77
C ASP A 153 71.05 -6.38 -80.39
N GLU A 154 72.24 -6.54 -79.80
CA GLU A 154 72.38 -7.01 -78.41
C GLU A 154 71.77 -6.03 -77.39
N LEU A 155 71.95 -4.71 -77.57
CA LEU A 155 71.38 -3.70 -76.68
C LEU A 155 69.86 -3.61 -76.82
N GLU A 156 69.30 -3.72 -78.03
CA GLU A 156 67.86 -3.78 -78.27
C GLU A 156 67.24 -5.03 -77.64
N LYS A 157 67.90 -6.19 -77.75
CA LYS A 157 67.47 -7.43 -77.05
C LYS A 157 67.51 -7.27 -75.54
N ARG A 158 68.58 -6.69 -74.96
CA ARG A 158 68.66 -6.41 -73.52
C ARG A 158 67.62 -5.39 -73.07
N SER A 159 67.35 -4.36 -73.89
CA SER A 159 66.31 -3.35 -73.65
C SER A 159 64.90 -3.94 -73.70
N SER A 160 64.63 -4.84 -74.65
CA SER A 160 63.36 -5.59 -74.73
C SER A 160 63.16 -6.52 -73.52
N VAL A 161 64.20 -7.26 -73.10
CA VAL A 161 64.13 -8.10 -71.89
C VAL A 161 63.89 -7.26 -70.64
N ALA A 162 64.60 -6.13 -70.48
CA ALA A 162 64.37 -5.21 -69.37
C ALA A 162 62.97 -4.57 -69.41
N GLY A 163 62.46 -4.22 -70.59
CA GLY A 163 61.10 -3.71 -70.79
C GLY A 163 60.02 -4.72 -70.41
N ASN A 164 60.21 -5.99 -70.77
CA ASN A 164 59.31 -7.08 -70.38
C ASN A 164 59.35 -7.30 -68.85
N GLN A 165 60.54 -7.31 -68.24
CA GLN A 165 60.69 -7.41 -66.78
C GLN A 165 60.05 -6.22 -66.04
N ILE A 166 60.14 -5.00 -66.58
CA ILE A 166 59.45 -3.83 -66.04
C ILE A 166 57.93 -4.01 -66.16
N ALA A 167 57.42 -4.51 -67.29
CA ALA A 167 55.99 -4.76 -67.48
C ALA A 167 55.45 -5.85 -66.51
N GLU A 168 56.16 -6.97 -66.36
CA GLU A 168 55.82 -8.01 -65.39
C GLU A 168 55.82 -7.48 -63.95
N MET A 169 56.82 -6.67 -63.57
CA MET A 169 56.87 -6.05 -62.24
C MET A 169 55.76 -5.02 -62.04
N GLN A 170 55.39 -4.26 -63.08
CA GLN A 170 54.27 -3.32 -63.06
C GLN A 170 52.93 -4.05 -62.85
N GLU A 171 52.67 -5.14 -63.59
CA GLU A 171 51.46 -5.95 -63.45
C GLU A 171 51.38 -6.61 -62.06
N ASN A 172 52.50 -7.10 -61.53
CA ASN A 172 52.56 -7.63 -60.16
C ASN A 172 52.26 -6.55 -59.10
N ILE A 173 52.74 -5.32 -59.28
CA ILE A 173 52.42 -4.18 -58.40
C ILE A 173 50.92 -3.84 -58.47
N ASP A 174 50.34 -3.76 -59.67
CA ASP A 174 48.92 -3.46 -59.84
C ASP A 174 48.02 -4.57 -59.29
N MET A 175 48.42 -5.84 -59.39
CA MET A 175 47.77 -6.97 -58.70
C MET A 175 47.83 -6.81 -57.18
N GLN A 176 49.00 -6.55 -56.59
CA GLN A 176 49.13 -6.37 -55.14
C GLN A 176 48.36 -5.14 -54.62
N LEU A 177 48.36 -4.02 -55.36
CA LEU A 177 47.54 -2.86 -55.04
C LEU A 177 46.03 -3.18 -55.11
N SER A 178 45.62 -3.98 -56.10
CA SER A 178 44.24 -4.48 -56.21
C SER A 178 43.86 -5.36 -55.00
N GLU A 179 44.74 -6.26 -54.58
CA GLU A 179 44.55 -7.12 -53.39
C GLU A 179 44.50 -6.33 -52.09
N ILE A 180 45.46 -5.42 -51.85
CA ILE A 180 45.45 -4.50 -50.70
C ILE A 180 44.16 -3.66 -50.68
N SER A 181 43.65 -3.25 -51.84
CA SER A 181 42.36 -2.53 -51.93
C SER A 181 41.15 -3.40 -51.57
N LYS A 182 41.19 -4.72 -51.85
CA LYS A 182 40.13 -5.67 -51.50
C LYS A 182 40.19 -5.96 -50.00
N GLU A 183 41.38 -6.22 -49.48
CA GLU A 183 41.61 -6.54 -48.07
C GLU A 183 41.26 -5.36 -47.16
N ARG A 184 41.67 -4.13 -47.52
CA ARG A 184 41.24 -2.91 -46.81
C ARG A 184 39.71 -2.75 -46.78
N ARG A 185 39.00 -3.18 -47.84
CA ARG A 185 37.52 -3.18 -47.91
C ARG A 185 36.88 -4.39 -47.23
N ALA A 186 37.60 -5.48 -46.98
CA ALA A 186 37.15 -6.56 -46.11
C ALA A 186 37.29 -6.15 -44.65
N ARG A 187 38.48 -5.66 -44.27
CA ARG A 187 38.80 -5.12 -42.95
C ARG A 187 37.85 -4.00 -42.52
N GLN A 188 37.58 -2.99 -43.35
CA GLN A 188 36.65 -1.91 -43.00
C GLN A 188 35.27 -2.46 -42.63
N ARG A 189 34.72 -3.39 -43.42
CA ARG A 189 33.43 -4.02 -43.12
C ARG A 189 33.45 -4.83 -41.82
N ALA A 190 34.54 -5.54 -41.52
CA ALA A 190 34.70 -6.24 -40.26
C ALA A 190 34.82 -5.26 -39.06
N GLU A 191 35.48 -4.12 -39.23
CA GLU A 191 35.55 -3.05 -38.21
C GLU A 191 34.17 -2.39 -38.01
N ASP A 192 33.41 -2.14 -39.08
CA ASP A 192 32.04 -1.63 -39.04
C ASP A 192 31.07 -2.63 -38.38
N GLU A 193 31.15 -3.92 -38.71
CA GLU A 193 30.38 -5.01 -38.10
C GLU A 193 30.70 -5.16 -36.60
N VAL A 194 31.98 -5.06 -36.20
CA VAL A 194 32.39 -5.09 -34.79
C VAL A 194 31.84 -3.89 -34.02
N LEU A 195 31.79 -2.69 -34.62
CA LEU A 195 31.19 -1.51 -34.00
C LEU A 195 29.67 -1.67 -33.83
N GLN A 196 28.95 -2.18 -34.84
CA GLN A 196 27.52 -2.47 -34.74
C GLN A 196 27.22 -3.50 -33.64
N LEU A 197 28.00 -4.59 -33.59
CA LEU A 197 27.86 -5.60 -32.54
C LEU A 197 28.17 -5.03 -31.14
N GLN A 198 29.11 -4.09 -31.00
CA GLN A 198 29.36 -3.41 -29.73
C GLN A 198 28.19 -2.50 -29.31
N GLU A 199 27.58 -1.76 -30.24
CA GLU A 199 26.36 -0.98 -29.96
C GLU A 199 25.19 -1.87 -29.55
N GLU A 200 24.96 -2.98 -30.25
CA GLU A 200 23.93 -3.96 -29.87
C GLU A 200 24.19 -4.55 -28.47
N LEU A 201 25.43 -4.92 -28.15
CA LEU A 201 25.80 -5.45 -26.83
C LEU A 201 25.63 -4.38 -25.73
N ALA A 202 25.90 -3.10 -26.02
CA ALA A 202 25.63 -1.98 -25.12
C ALA A 202 24.11 -1.79 -24.87
N VAL A 203 23.29 -1.90 -25.91
CA VAL A 203 21.82 -1.88 -25.78
C VAL A 203 21.34 -3.08 -24.95
N LYS A 204 21.76 -4.31 -25.27
CA LYS A 204 21.35 -5.52 -24.53
C LYS A 204 21.82 -5.53 -23.07
N THR A 205 22.97 -4.94 -22.74
CA THR A 205 23.42 -4.79 -21.34
C THR A 205 22.76 -3.62 -20.60
N SER A 206 22.13 -2.68 -21.32
CA SER A 206 21.17 -1.72 -20.77
C SER A 206 19.82 -2.38 -20.50
N ASP A 207 19.27 -3.13 -21.46
CA ASP A 207 18.02 -3.90 -21.34
C ASP A 207 18.08 -4.91 -20.18
N LEU A 208 19.17 -5.69 -20.08
CA LEU A 208 19.41 -6.60 -18.95
C LEU A 208 19.55 -5.87 -17.61
N GLN A 209 19.97 -4.60 -17.60
CA GLN A 209 20.00 -3.81 -16.38
C GLN A 209 18.60 -3.31 -15.98
N THR A 210 17.80 -2.78 -16.92
CA THR A 210 16.44 -2.32 -16.62
C THR A 210 15.53 -3.49 -16.24
N ALA A 211 15.70 -4.66 -16.86
CA ALA A 211 15.06 -5.91 -16.45
C ALA A 211 15.46 -6.32 -15.02
N ASN A 212 16.76 -6.28 -14.67
CA ASN A 212 17.22 -6.56 -13.30
C ASN A 212 16.69 -5.56 -12.26
N GLU A 213 16.62 -4.27 -12.61
CA GLU A 213 16.06 -3.22 -11.75
C GLU A 213 14.54 -3.42 -11.54
N SER A 214 13.82 -3.85 -12.58
CA SER A 214 12.41 -4.25 -12.51
C SER A 214 12.18 -5.51 -11.66
N ILE A 215 12.98 -6.56 -11.85
CA ILE A 215 12.92 -7.81 -11.05
C ILE A 215 13.17 -7.52 -9.57
N LYS A 216 14.12 -6.63 -9.24
CA LYS A 216 14.36 -6.20 -7.85
C LYS A 216 13.21 -5.41 -7.26
N ALA A 217 12.56 -4.54 -8.05
CA ALA A 217 11.35 -3.83 -7.62
C ALA A 217 10.17 -4.79 -7.40
N ALA A 218 9.99 -5.78 -8.28
CA ALA A 218 8.98 -6.82 -8.13
C ALA A 218 9.21 -7.67 -6.87
N ALA A 219 10.43 -8.15 -6.63
CA ALA A 219 10.79 -8.89 -5.42
C ALA A 219 10.55 -8.07 -4.13
N ALA A 220 10.92 -6.79 -4.13
CA ALA A 220 10.65 -5.89 -3.01
C ALA A 220 9.15 -5.66 -2.76
N ASN A 221 8.32 -5.69 -3.82
CA ASN A 221 6.86 -5.62 -3.69
C ASN A 221 6.25 -6.94 -3.22
N VAL A 222 6.77 -8.10 -3.65
CA VAL A 222 6.36 -9.42 -3.12
C VAL A 222 6.59 -9.47 -1.61
N ILE A 223 7.78 -9.08 -1.11
CA ILE A 223 8.09 -9.07 0.32
C ILE A 223 7.13 -8.16 1.12
N LYS A 224 6.72 -7.00 0.57
CA LYS A 224 5.71 -6.12 1.19
C LYS A 224 4.31 -6.73 1.21
N LEU A 225 3.92 -7.43 0.14
CA LEU A 225 2.64 -8.12 0.07
C LEU A 225 2.61 -9.31 1.05
N GLU A 226 3.70 -10.05 1.17
CA GLU A 226 3.86 -11.13 2.16
C GLU A 226 3.81 -10.59 3.60
N SER A 227 4.46 -9.46 3.90
CA SER A 227 4.37 -8.86 5.23
C SER A 227 2.96 -8.36 5.55
N SER A 228 2.29 -7.69 4.60
CA SER A 228 0.91 -7.24 4.77
C SER A 228 -0.07 -8.41 4.91
N LEU A 229 0.09 -9.48 4.13
CA LEU A 229 -0.73 -10.69 4.23
C LEU A 229 -0.52 -11.41 5.57
N LYS A 230 0.71 -11.39 6.11
CA LYS A 230 1.02 -11.89 7.46
C LYS A 230 0.37 -11.04 8.56
N GLU A 231 0.38 -9.70 8.42
CA GLU A 231 -0.33 -8.79 9.33
C GLU A 231 -1.85 -9.01 9.28
N GLN A 232 -2.44 -9.17 8.09
CA GLN A 232 -3.86 -9.48 7.92
C GLN A 232 -4.24 -10.86 8.50
N ARG A 233 -3.36 -11.88 8.41
CA ARG A 233 -3.54 -13.16 9.12
C ARG A 233 -3.53 -13.00 10.64
N ILE A 234 -2.58 -12.22 11.18
CA ILE A 234 -2.52 -11.93 12.63
C ILE A 234 -3.76 -11.13 13.09
N SER A 235 -4.26 -10.22 12.24
CA SER A 235 -5.49 -9.45 12.50
C SER A 235 -6.73 -10.36 12.52
N THR A 236 -6.93 -11.18 11.48
CA THR A 236 -8.05 -12.12 11.40
C THR A 236 -8.01 -13.19 12.50
N GLU A 237 -6.83 -13.67 12.91
CA GLU A 237 -6.69 -14.51 14.11
C GLU A 237 -7.11 -13.80 15.40
N LYS A 238 -6.77 -12.51 15.59
CA LYS A 238 -7.24 -11.74 16.75
C LYS A 238 -8.76 -11.60 16.74
N MET A 239 -9.33 -11.20 15.61
CA MET A 239 -10.78 -11.08 15.43
C MET A 239 -11.49 -12.42 15.70
N GLN A 240 -10.95 -13.55 15.23
CA GLN A 240 -11.51 -14.88 15.51
C GLN A 240 -11.42 -15.23 17.01
N ARG A 241 -10.34 -14.88 17.70
CA ARG A 241 -10.22 -15.07 19.17
C ARG A 241 -11.21 -14.20 19.94
N GLU A 242 -11.52 -12.99 19.46
CA GLU A 242 -12.56 -12.13 20.06
C GLU A 242 -13.97 -12.62 19.77
N ILE A 243 -14.27 -13.07 18.54
CA ILE A 243 -15.52 -13.75 18.19
C ILE A 243 -15.73 -14.98 19.08
N ASN A 244 -14.69 -15.80 19.29
CA ASN A 244 -14.77 -16.96 20.18
C ASN A 244 -15.02 -16.54 21.64
N LYS A 245 -14.36 -15.48 22.15
CA LYS A 245 -14.64 -14.93 23.50
C LYS A 245 -16.05 -14.37 23.63
N LEU A 246 -16.57 -13.71 22.61
CA LEU A 246 -17.95 -13.18 22.59
C LEU A 246 -18.98 -14.31 22.49
N SER A 247 -18.68 -15.38 21.74
CA SER A 247 -19.50 -16.59 21.68
C SER A 247 -19.60 -17.29 23.04
N VAL A 248 -18.48 -17.48 23.75
CA VAL A 248 -18.49 -18.01 25.13
C VAL A 248 -19.24 -17.09 26.09
N LYS A 249 -19.06 -15.77 25.99
CA LYS A 249 -19.86 -14.81 26.78
C LYS A 249 -21.35 -14.89 26.48
N LYS A 250 -21.74 -15.05 25.21
CA LYS A 250 -23.14 -15.23 24.80
C LYS A 250 -23.70 -16.52 25.41
N LEU A 251 -22.99 -17.64 25.30
CA LEU A 251 -23.41 -18.92 25.85
C LEU A 251 -23.61 -18.84 27.38
N ASN A 252 -22.67 -18.22 28.10
CA ASN A 252 -22.79 -18.00 29.54
C ASN A 252 -24.01 -17.14 29.88
N LEU A 253 -24.23 -16.03 29.16
CA LEU A 253 -25.39 -15.17 29.36
C LEU A 253 -26.72 -15.86 29.03
N GLU A 254 -26.73 -16.77 28.04
CA GLU A 254 -27.90 -17.60 27.74
C GLU A 254 -28.19 -18.59 28.89
N THR A 255 -27.15 -19.23 29.47
CA THR A 255 -27.33 -20.07 30.67
C THR A 255 -27.70 -19.26 31.92
N ASP A 256 -27.19 -18.04 32.09
CA ASP A 256 -27.57 -17.16 33.21
C ASP A 256 -29.04 -16.71 33.10
N LEU A 257 -29.51 -16.43 31.87
CA LEU A 257 -30.90 -16.08 31.59
C LEU A 257 -31.82 -17.29 31.80
N GLU A 258 -31.41 -18.49 31.38
CA GLU A 258 -32.16 -19.73 31.63
C GLU A 258 -32.20 -20.08 33.13
N ASN A 259 -31.11 -19.86 33.87
CA ASN A 259 -31.08 -19.97 35.33
C ASN A 259 -32.01 -18.95 36.01
N ALA A 260 -32.04 -17.70 35.54
CA ALA A 260 -32.94 -16.67 36.05
C ALA A 260 -34.41 -16.99 35.76
N ASN A 261 -34.73 -17.49 34.56
CA ASN A 261 -36.06 -17.99 34.21
C ASN A 261 -36.48 -19.14 35.14
N ASN A 262 -35.61 -20.13 35.37
CA ASN A 262 -35.87 -21.23 36.31
C ASN A 262 -36.08 -20.73 37.74
N GLN A 263 -35.39 -19.67 38.18
CA GLN A 263 -35.68 -19.03 39.46
C GLN A 263 -37.06 -18.35 39.49
N ILE A 264 -37.43 -17.59 38.45
CA ILE A 264 -38.77 -16.97 38.32
C ILE A 264 -39.85 -18.06 38.37
N ASP A 265 -39.70 -19.13 37.59
CA ASP A 265 -40.58 -20.30 37.54
C ASP A 265 -40.72 -20.98 38.91
N SER A 266 -39.68 -20.94 39.75
CA SER A 266 -39.72 -21.44 41.14
C SER A 266 -40.46 -20.49 42.08
N LEU A 267 -40.23 -19.17 41.94
CA LEU A 267 -40.84 -18.13 42.76
C LEU A 267 -42.33 -17.96 42.45
N GLU A 268 -42.76 -18.12 41.20
CA GLU A 268 -44.18 -18.18 40.83
C GLU A 268 -44.89 -19.38 41.47
N LYS A 269 -44.23 -20.55 41.49
CA LYS A 269 -44.75 -21.75 42.18
C LYS A 269 -44.78 -21.58 43.70
N GLU A 270 -43.88 -20.79 44.29
CA GLU A 270 -43.97 -20.40 45.70
C GLU A 270 -45.09 -19.38 45.96
N MET A 271 -45.22 -18.37 45.11
CA MET A 271 -46.28 -17.36 45.18
C MET A 271 -47.66 -18.01 45.08
N ALA A 272 -47.89 -18.91 44.12
CA ALA A 272 -49.15 -19.65 44.01
C ALA A 272 -49.47 -20.50 45.26
N LYS A 273 -48.46 -21.12 45.90
CA LYS A 273 -48.62 -21.81 47.19
C LYS A 273 -48.98 -20.82 48.32
N LYS A 274 -48.31 -19.66 48.39
CA LYS A 274 -48.57 -18.61 49.39
C LYS A 274 -49.96 -18.01 49.20
N GLU A 275 -50.38 -17.72 47.97
CA GLU A 275 -51.73 -17.24 47.65
C GLU A 275 -52.81 -18.25 48.05
N LYS A 276 -52.60 -19.54 47.74
CA LYS A 276 -53.50 -20.60 48.21
C LYS A 276 -53.58 -20.62 49.73
N TYR A 277 -52.45 -20.59 50.43
CA TYR A 277 -52.41 -20.56 51.90
C TYR A 277 -53.11 -19.31 52.47
N ILE A 278 -52.97 -18.14 51.82
CA ILE A 278 -53.68 -16.91 52.19
C ILE A 278 -55.19 -17.04 51.93
N LYS A 279 -55.60 -17.68 50.83
CA LYS A 279 -57.01 -17.93 50.50
C LYS A 279 -57.66 -18.86 51.52
N ASP A 280 -56.99 -19.96 51.85
CA ASP A 280 -57.42 -20.91 52.89
C ASP A 280 -57.48 -20.21 54.27
N SER A 281 -56.48 -19.38 54.61
CA SER A 281 -56.46 -18.56 55.83
C SER A 281 -57.57 -17.49 55.86
N ARG A 282 -57.99 -16.93 54.72
CA ARG A 282 -59.15 -16.03 54.66
C ARG A 282 -60.45 -16.78 54.92
N VAL A 283 -60.59 -18.03 54.45
CA VAL A 283 -61.75 -18.88 54.72
C VAL A 283 -61.83 -19.25 56.19
N THR A 284 -60.72 -19.65 56.83
CA THR A 284 -60.71 -19.93 58.28
C THR A 284 -60.98 -18.66 59.10
N MET A 285 -60.39 -17.52 58.75
CA MET A 285 -60.69 -16.23 59.40
C MET A 285 -62.15 -15.80 59.24
N SER A 286 -62.79 -16.10 58.10
CA SER A 286 -64.23 -15.86 57.91
C SER A 286 -65.06 -16.73 58.85
N ARG A 287 -64.76 -18.04 58.92
CA ARG A 287 -65.42 -19.00 59.82
C ARG A 287 -65.24 -18.64 61.29
N MET A 288 -64.05 -18.17 61.69
CA MET A 288 -63.78 -17.68 63.05
C MET A 288 -64.55 -16.38 63.35
N ARG A 289 -64.65 -15.44 62.42
CA ARG A 289 -65.50 -14.24 62.58
C ARG A 289 -66.97 -14.59 62.75
N GLU A 290 -67.47 -15.58 62.01
CA GLU A 290 -68.84 -16.07 62.13
C GLU A 290 -69.10 -16.75 63.48
N GLN A 291 -68.17 -17.56 63.98
CA GLN A 291 -68.22 -18.12 65.34
C GLN A 291 -68.18 -17.02 66.42
N ILE A 292 -67.30 -16.02 66.29
CA ILE A 292 -67.25 -14.86 67.19
C ILE A 292 -68.58 -14.08 67.17
N SER A 293 -69.25 -13.97 66.02
CA SER A 293 -70.58 -13.35 65.92
C SER A 293 -71.66 -14.17 66.65
N LYS A 294 -71.65 -15.50 66.50
CA LYS A 294 -72.55 -16.41 67.25
C LYS A 294 -72.33 -16.26 68.76
N CYS A 295 -71.09 -16.35 69.24
CA CYS A 295 -70.76 -16.15 70.65
C CYS A 295 -71.10 -14.74 71.19
N LYS A 296 -71.07 -13.70 70.34
CA LYS A 296 -71.60 -12.36 70.72
C LYS A 296 -73.12 -12.38 70.91
N THR A 297 -73.87 -12.94 69.96
CA THR A 297 -75.34 -13.06 70.11
C THR A 297 -75.76 -13.93 71.30
N GLU A 298 -74.99 -14.99 71.59
CA GLU A 298 -75.16 -15.81 72.78
C GLU A 298 -74.90 -14.99 74.05
N LYS A 299 -73.78 -14.25 74.13
CA LYS A 299 -73.45 -13.35 75.24
C LYS A 299 -74.52 -12.28 75.46
N GLU A 300 -75.06 -11.69 74.40
CA GLU A 300 -76.15 -10.71 74.50
C GLU A 300 -77.44 -11.38 75.01
N SER A 301 -77.72 -12.62 74.60
CA SER A 301 -78.88 -13.38 75.09
C SER A 301 -78.75 -13.80 76.56
N THR A 302 -77.53 -14.07 77.05
CA THR A 302 -77.29 -14.39 78.47
C THR A 302 -77.22 -13.13 79.32
N MET A 303 -76.67 -12.03 78.81
CA MET A 303 -76.69 -10.73 79.49
C MET A 303 -78.12 -10.18 79.64
N LYS A 304 -78.99 -10.33 78.62
CA LYS A 304 -80.43 -9.99 78.73
C LYS A 304 -81.16 -10.89 79.73
N ARG A 305 -80.77 -12.17 79.88
CA ARG A 305 -81.31 -13.07 80.92
C ARG A 305 -80.82 -12.66 82.31
N TRP A 306 -79.54 -12.32 82.46
CA TRP A 306 -78.97 -11.81 83.70
C TRP A 306 -79.62 -10.50 84.15
N GLN A 307 -79.88 -9.56 83.22
CA GLN A 307 -80.60 -8.32 83.51
C GLN A 307 -82.04 -8.56 84.00
N LYS A 308 -82.75 -9.60 83.52
CA LYS A 308 -84.04 -9.98 84.10
C LYS A 308 -83.91 -10.51 85.51
N LEU A 309 -83.00 -11.45 85.74
CA LEU A 309 -82.72 -12.01 87.06
C LEU A 309 -82.29 -10.93 88.07
N GLU A 310 -81.55 -9.90 87.64
CA GLU A 310 -81.13 -8.78 88.49
C GLU A 310 -82.29 -7.83 88.83
N LEU A 311 -83.24 -7.62 87.91
CA LEU A 311 -84.49 -6.89 88.19
C LEU A 311 -85.41 -7.69 89.15
N GLU A 312 -85.52 -9.00 88.95
CA GLU A 312 -86.22 -9.91 89.86
C GLU A 312 -85.58 -9.88 91.25
N ARG A 313 -84.24 -9.99 91.34
CA ARG A 313 -83.45 -9.85 92.58
C ARG A 313 -83.70 -8.51 93.28
N SER A 314 -83.68 -7.40 92.53
CA SER A 314 -83.96 -6.07 93.06
C SER A 314 -85.39 -5.93 93.60
N SER A 315 -86.38 -6.53 92.93
CA SER A 315 -87.76 -6.55 93.43
C SER A 315 -87.93 -7.37 94.72
N LEU A 316 -87.19 -8.48 94.84
CA LEU A 316 -87.16 -9.30 96.05
C LEU A 316 -86.42 -8.59 97.21
N GLU A 317 -85.33 -7.88 96.95
CA GLU A 317 -84.67 -7.01 97.94
C GLU A 317 -85.59 -5.86 98.40
N GLN A 318 -86.43 -5.31 97.52
CA GLN A 318 -87.41 -4.29 97.87
C GLN A 318 -88.55 -4.86 98.72
N GLN A 319 -89.09 -6.03 98.37
CA GLN A 319 -90.05 -6.75 99.21
C GLN A 319 -89.46 -7.12 100.59
N LEU A 320 -88.19 -7.52 100.63
CA LEU A 320 -87.48 -7.82 101.88
C LEU A 320 -87.29 -6.56 102.74
N LYS A 321 -87.05 -5.39 102.14
CA LYS A 321 -87.09 -4.09 102.84
C LYS A 321 -88.48 -3.74 103.36
N GLU A 322 -89.55 -4.01 102.63
CA GLU A 322 -90.92 -3.79 103.12
C GLU A 322 -91.29 -4.74 104.26
N MET A 323 -90.81 -5.98 104.25
CA MET A 323 -90.99 -6.91 105.38
C MET A 323 -90.12 -6.53 106.58
N SER A 324 -88.93 -5.98 106.34
CA SER A 324 -88.04 -5.42 107.37
C SER A 324 -88.65 -4.19 108.06
N THR A 325 -89.26 -3.26 107.31
CA THR A 325 -89.97 -2.11 107.93
C THR A 325 -91.23 -2.53 108.68
N LYS A 326 -91.99 -3.52 108.18
CA LYS A 326 -93.12 -4.13 108.92
C LYS A 326 -92.68 -4.83 110.22
N ALA A 327 -91.49 -5.46 110.24
CA ALA A 327 -90.91 -6.01 111.45
C ALA A 327 -90.50 -4.92 112.46
N GLY A 328 -89.85 -3.83 111.98
CA GLY A 328 -89.48 -2.69 112.83
C GLY A 328 -90.68 -1.98 113.48
N THR A 329 -91.81 -1.86 112.78
CA THR A 329 -93.04 -1.34 113.39
C THR A 329 -93.60 -2.27 114.47
N ALA A 330 -93.55 -3.59 114.25
CA ALA A 330 -93.97 -4.58 115.26
C ALA A 330 -93.04 -4.60 116.49
N GLU A 331 -91.73 -4.36 116.32
CA GLU A 331 -90.81 -4.17 117.46
C GLU A 331 -91.13 -2.90 118.27
N HIS A 332 -91.50 -1.79 117.61
CA HIS A 332 -91.92 -0.57 118.32
C HIS A 332 -93.25 -0.77 119.08
N GLU A 333 -94.21 -1.53 118.54
CA GLU A 333 -95.42 -1.93 119.26
C GLU A 333 -95.09 -2.83 120.46
N ALA A 334 -94.18 -3.80 120.32
CA ALA A 334 -93.72 -4.65 121.41
C ALA A 334 -92.99 -3.87 122.53
N ILE A 335 -92.27 -2.80 122.19
CA ILE A 335 -91.63 -1.89 123.15
C ILE A 335 -92.68 -1.02 123.87
N ALA A 336 -93.74 -0.58 123.19
CA ALA A 336 -94.84 0.14 123.82
C ALA A 336 -95.58 -0.71 124.87
N PHE A 337 -95.92 -1.96 124.54
CA PHE A 337 -96.54 -2.88 125.50
C PHE A 337 -95.63 -3.23 126.69
N ARG A 338 -94.32 -3.34 126.49
CA ARG A 338 -93.36 -3.51 127.60
C ARG A 338 -93.33 -2.33 128.58
N LYS A 339 -93.66 -1.11 128.12
CA LYS A 339 -93.73 0.06 129.00
C LYS A 339 -95.03 0.10 129.82
N GLN A 340 -96.16 -0.21 129.19
CA GLN A 340 -97.48 -0.27 129.86
C GLN A 340 -97.57 -1.37 130.95
N LEU A 341 -96.74 -2.41 130.89
CA LEU A 341 -96.70 -3.47 131.91
C LEU A 341 -95.95 -3.06 133.18
N ALA A 342 -94.98 -2.14 133.09
CA ALA A 342 -94.19 -1.67 134.22
C ALA A 342 -95.01 -0.74 135.14
N ASP A 343 -95.76 0.19 134.54
CA ASP A 343 -96.56 1.21 135.24
C ASP A 343 -97.76 0.63 136.03
N LYS A 344 -97.97 -0.70 135.99
CA LYS A 344 -99.03 -1.42 136.73
C LYS A 344 -98.54 -2.33 137.87
N MET A 345 -97.24 -2.34 138.20
CA MET A 345 -96.69 -3.15 139.30
C MET A 345 -96.18 -2.37 140.53
N GLN A 346 -96.37 -1.04 140.58
CA GLN A 346 -96.12 -0.22 141.79
C GLN A 346 -97.38 0.46 142.35
N GLU A 347 -98.56 0.17 141.80
CA GLU A 347 -99.85 0.69 142.28
C GLU A 347 -100.40 -0.11 143.48
N THR A 348 -99.68 -1.16 143.91
CA THR A 348 -100.12 -2.13 144.93
C THR A 348 -99.30 -2.11 146.23
N ASP A 349 -98.60 -1.02 146.53
CA ASP A 349 -97.96 -0.78 147.85
C ASP A 349 -98.46 0.50 148.54
N ILE A 350 -99.56 1.09 148.05
CA ILE A 350 -100.32 2.13 148.78
C ILE A 350 -101.33 1.45 149.72
N ILE A 351 -100.82 0.67 150.68
CA ILE A 351 -101.59 0.27 151.87
C ILE A 351 -101.13 1.11 153.06
N MET A 352 -101.97 2.12 153.30
CA MET A 352 -102.23 2.77 154.58
C MET A 352 -101.79 1.98 155.82
N ARG A 353 -100.76 2.48 156.51
CA ARG A 353 -100.90 2.98 157.89
C ARG A 353 -100.03 4.23 158.05
N GLU A 354 -100.65 5.41 158.04
CA GLU A 354 -101.30 6.06 159.20
C GLU A 354 -100.25 6.61 160.16
N LYS A 355 -100.00 7.93 160.24
CA LYS A 355 -100.90 9.05 160.62
C LYS A 355 -101.32 8.94 162.10
N ILE A 356 -101.13 10.06 162.83
CA ILE A 356 -101.30 10.29 164.29
C ILE A 356 -99.95 10.27 165.04
N ILE A 357 -99.73 11.35 165.81
CA ILE A 357 -98.46 11.89 166.38
C ILE A 357 -97.66 12.69 165.34
N LEU A 358 -97.77 14.02 165.23
CA LEU A 358 -98.50 15.05 165.99
C LEU A 358 -98.24 15.12 167.51
N ALA A 359 -96.95 15.10 167.89
CA ALA A 359 -96.52 15.66 169.16
C ALA A 359 -95.09 16.24 169.05
N ARG A 360 -94.97 17.56 169.25
CA ARG A 360 -93.86 18.26 169.97
C ARG A 360 -92.42 18.24 169.38
N THR A 361 -91.61 19.29 169.46
CA THR A 361 -91.79 20.77 169.62
C THR A 361 -90.45 21.49 169.28
N LYS A 362 -90.34 22.80 169.57
CA LYS A 362 -89.23 23.55 170.23
C LYS A 362 -87.93 22.77 170.59
N GLU A 363 -86.75 23.38 170.69
CA GLU A 363 -86.38 24.72 171.21
C GLU A 363 -85.19 25.32 170.38
N THR A 364 -85.29 26.52 169.77
CA THR A 364 -85.06 27.92 170.26
C THR A 364 -83.60 28.39 170.38
N LEU A 365 -83.37 29.66 170.00
CA LEU A 365 -82.38 30.51 170.68
C LEU A 365 -82.83 30.78 172.12
N GLY A 366 -81.95 30.55 173.10
CA GLY A 366 -82.03 31.18 174.42
C GLY A 366 -82.78 30.41 175.52
N GLU A 367 -82.21 29.32 176.02
CA GLU A 367 -82.28 29.05 177.46
C GLU A 367 -81.15 29.79 178.19
N GLN A 368 -81.32 31.09 178.42
CA GLN A 368 -80.73 31.69 179.61
C GLN A 368 -81.68 31.47 180.80
N ILE A 369 -81.47 30.32 181.46
CA ILE A 369 -81.49 30.21 182.92
C ILE A 369 -82.81 30.67 183.58
N LYS A 370 -83.80 29.76 183.69
CA LYS A 370 -84.39 29.32 184.99
C LYS A 370 -85.66 28.45 184.87
N ARG A 371 -85.53 27.19 185.28
CA ARG A 371 -86.13 26.83 186.58
C ARG A 371 -85.18 27.39 187.66
N LEU A 372 -85.58 28.26 188.60
CA LEU A 372 -86.65 28.09 189.60
C LEU A 372 -86.41 26.80 190.40
N ASN A 373 -85.68 26.77 191.54
CA ASN A 373 -84.99 27.78 192.38
C ASN A 373 -84.97 29.25 191.90
N GLN A 374 -85.84 30.16 192.35
CA GLN A 374 -86.56 30.19 193.64
C GLN A 374 -85.50 30.28 194.76
N GLU A 375 -85.36 31.39 195.48
CA GLU A 375 -86.38 32.40 195.85
C GLU A 375 -85.94 33.85 195.46
N VAL A 376 -86.89 34.77 195.20
CA VAL A 376 -87.19 35.97 196.04
C VAL A 376 -86.14 37.10 195.82
N LEU A 377 -86.48 38.27 195.25
CA LEU A 377 -87.37 39.36 195.75
C LEU A 377 -86.88 39.90 197.10
N VAL A 378 -86.91 41.22 197.34
CA VAL A 378 -86.37 41.86 198.58
C VAL A 378 -84.85 41.70 198.74
N CYS A 379 -84.05 42.70 199.12
CA CYS A 379 -84.05 44.17 198.94
C CYS A 379 -82.53 44.54 198.88
N GLU A 380 -82.04 45.68 198.39
CA GLU A 380 -82.39 47.07 198.72
C GLU A 380 -82.29 47.41 200.23
N PHE A 381 -82.18 48.70 200.56
CA PHE A 381 -82.29 49.28 201.92
C PHE A 381 -81.58 48.53 203.07
N SER A 382 -80.39 48.97 203.44
CA SER A 382 -80.27 50.22 204.23
C SER A 382 -79.11 51.09 203.74
N ARG A 383 -79.12 52.43 203.78
CA ARG A 383 -80.00 53.44 204.40
C ARG A 383 -80.23 53.35 205.92
N ARG A 384 -79.19 53.68 206.67
CA ARG A 384 -79.18 54.90 207.50
C ARG A 384 -77.98 55.72 207.02
N LYS A 385 -78.10 56.99 206.58
CA LYS A 385 -78.84 58.17 207.07
C LYS A 385 -78.32 58.67 208.43
N VAL A 386 -77.46 59.69 208.34
CA VAL A 386 -77.03 60.64 209.38
C VAL A 386 -76.24 60.05 210.55
N GLU A 387 -75.02 60.55 210.72
CA GLU A 387 -74.53 60.98 212.04
C GLU A 387 -73.32 61.95 211.99
N HIS A 388 -72.68 62.19 210.83
CA HIS A 388 -71.74 63.31 210.66
C HIS A 388 -71.88 64.03 209.31
N GLU A 389 -72.65 65.10 209.33
CA GLU A 389 -72.38 66.27 208.48
C GLU A 389 -71.21 67.09 209.08
N LEU A 390 -70.79 68.15 208.38
CA LEU A 390 -69.86 69.21 208.82
C LEU A 390 -68.33 68.94 208.71
N ASP A 391 -67.77 67.89 209.28
CA ASP A 391 -66.31 67.85 209.61
C ASP A 391 -65.33 67.23 208.58
N SER A 392 -65.80 66.78 207.40
CA SER A 392 -64.93 66.20 206.35
C SER A 392 -64.66 67.12 205.15
N SER A 393 -65.28 68.30 205.09
CA SER A 393 -65.20 69.22 203.94
C SER A 393 -63.78 69.75 203.66
N LEU A 394 -62.87 69.63 204.62
CA LEU A 394 -61.45 70.01 204.49
C LEU A 394 -60.58 68.98 203.75
N ARG A 395 -61.07 67.75 203.50
CA ARG A 395 -60.26 66.69 202.88
C ARG A 395 -60.34 66.67 201.34
N ASN A 396 -61.45 67.12 200.77
CA ASN A 396 -61.73 67.01 199.32
C ASN A 396 -60.86 67.93 198.43
N ILE A 397 -60.06 68.84 199.02
CA ILE A 397 -59.18 69.75 198.28
C ILE A 397 -57.87 69.07 197.85
N MET A 398 -57.37 68.06 198.60
CA MET A 398 -56.10 67.40 198.29
C MET A 398 -56.19 66.28 197.24
N GLU A 399 -57.39 65.81 196.91
CA GLU A 399 -57.56 64.63 196.03
C GLU A 399 -57.51 65.01 194.53
N ILE A 400 -57.96 66.21 194.18
CA ILE A 400 -58.02 66.71 192.79
C ILE A 400 -56.62 66.87 192.17
N GLU A 401 -55.62 67.30 192.95
CA GLU A 401 -54.24 67.45 192.46
C GLU A 401 -53.61 66.13 192.02
N THR A 402 -54.07 64.99 192.54
CA THR A 402 -53.54 63.66 192.17
C THR A 402 -54.06 63.14 190.83
N GLN A 403 -55.24 63.60 190.38
CA GLN A 403 -55.86 63.12 189.13
C GLN A 403 -55.23 63.75 187.88
N LEU A 404 -54.71 64.97 187.98
CA LEU A 404 -54.08 65.68 186.86
C LEU A 404 -52.86 64.93 186.30
N ALA A 405 -52.03 64.38 187.18
CA ALA A 405 -50.78 63.68 186.85
C ALA A 405 -50.98 62.34 186.10
N VAL A 406 -52.19 61.78 186.08
CA VAL A 406 -52.50 60.56 185.33
C VAL A 406 -52.75 60.88 183.86
N VAL A 407 -53.49 61.96 183.56
CA VAL A 407 -53.92 62.33 182.21
C VAL A 407 -52.73 62.73 181.32
N GLU A 408 -51.77 63.48 181.86
CA GLU A 408 -50.54 63.83 181.12
C GLU A 408 -49.75 62.58 180.68
N LYS A 409 -49.78 61.52 181.48
CA LYS A 409 -49.04 60.28 181.26
C LYS A 409 -49.66 59.37 180.20
N GLU A 410 -50.91 59.62 179.80
CA GLU A 410 -51.58 58.91 178.70
C GLU A 410 -51.40 59.61 177.35
N ARG A 411 -51.32 60.95 177.34
CA ARG A 411 -51.03 61.78 176.15
C ARG A 411 -49.75 61.32 175.44
N ASP A 412 -48.67 61.14 176.19
CA ASP A 412 -47.34 60.89 175.62
C ASP A 412 -47.19 59.46 175.07
N LYS A 413 -47.99 58.49 175.55
CA LYS A 413 -48.13 57.17 174.93
C LYS A 413 -48.77 57.23 173.54
N HIS A 414 -49.79 58.07 173.37
CA HIS A 414 -50.49 58.18 172.09
C HIS A 414 -49.62 58.87 171.03
N SER A 415 -48.87 59.90 171.41
CA SER A 415 -47.90 60.57 170.53
C SER A 415 -46.86 59.60 169.93
N THR A 416 -46.24 58.77 170.78
CA THR A 416 -45.21 57.81 170.36
C THR A 416 -45.73 56.70 169.43
N THR A 417 -46.97 56.21 169.64
CA THR A 417 -47.56 55.20 168.75
C THR A 417 -47.87 55.72 167.35
N ALA A 418 -48.36 56.97 167.23
CA ALA A 418 -48.63 57.59 165.93
C ALA A 418 -47.34 57.77 165.11
N GLN A 419 -46.24 58.16 165.76
CA GLN A 419 -44.95 58.38 165.11
C GLN A 419 -44.33 57.09 164.56
N HIS A 420 -44.54 55.95 165.22
CA HIS A 420 -44.09 54.64 164.72
C HIS A 420 -44.85 54.19 163.47
N LEU A 421 -46.18 54.38 163.43
CA LEU A 421 -47.01 54.02 162.27
C LEU A 421 -46.65 54.83 161.00
N ALA A 422 -46.29 56.11 161.17
CA ALA A 422 -45.84 56.95 160.06
C ALA A 422 -44.57 56.40 159.38
N GLN A 423 -43.58 55.98 160.17
CA GLN A 423 -42.34 55.38 159.65
C GLN A 423 -42.58 54.08 158.88
N GLN A 424 -43.51 53.23 159.34
CA GLN A 424 -43.85 52.00 158.64
C GLN A 424 -44.44 52.27 157.24
N MET A 425 -45.32 53.28 157.09
CA MET A 425 -45.88 53.63 155.78
C MET A 425 -44.82 54.10 154.79
N GLU A 426 -43.87 54.94 155.22
CA GLU A 426 -42.80 55.44 154.35
C GLU A 426 -41.85 54.33 153.85
N GLU A 427 -41.60 53.33 154.70
CA GLU A 427 -40.84 52.14 154.33
C GLU A 427 -41.59 51.27 153.30
N TYR A 428 -42.91 51.07 153.45
CA TYR A 428 -43.73 50.36 152.47
C TYR A 428 -43.80 51.08 151.12
N ILE A 429 -43.96 52.42 151.11
CA ILE A 429 -43.94 53.23 149.89
C ILE A 429 -42.60 53.06 149.15
N SER A 430 -41.49 53.01 149.90
CA SER A 430 -40.15 52.79 149.35
C SER A 430 -39.99 51.39 148.73
N LYS A 431 -40.51 50.35 149.40
CA LYS A 431 -40.56 48.96 148.89
C LYS A 431 -41.38 48.83 147.59
N VAL A 432 -42.51 49.54 147.49
CA VAL A 432 -43.34 49.56 146.26
C VAL A 432 -42.61 50.25 145.10
N LYS A 433 -41.94 51.39 145.34
CA LYS A 433 -41.15 52.10 144.31
C LYS A 433 -40.05 51.21 143.72
N LEU A 434 -39.33 50.46 144.56
CA LEU A 434 -38.32 49.49 144.11
C LEU A 434 -38.91 48.41 143.19
N LYS A 435 -40.04 47.81 143.57
CA LYS A 435 -40.70 46.77 142.74
C LYS A 435 -41.21 47.29 141.41
N GLN A 436 -41.65 48.55 141.34
CA GLN A 436 -42.04 49.17 140.07
C GLN A 436 -40.85 49.33 139.10
N VAL A 437 -39.64 49.62 139.62
CA VAL A 437 -38.41 49.69 138.81
C VAL A 437 -38.01 48.31 138.30
N GLU A 438 -38.07 47.26 139.14
CA GLU A 438 -37.84 45.87 138.70
C GLU A 438 -38.77 45.49 137.54
N ILE A 439 -40.08 45.72 137.68
CA ILE A 439 -41.08 45.41 136.64
C ILE A 439 -40.78 46.11 135.31
N SER A 440 -40.36 47.39 135.35
CA SER A 440 -40.00 48.12 134.13
C SER A 440 -38.77 47.53 133.43
N SER A 441 -37.78 47.06 134.20
CA SER A 441 -36.57 46.42 133.67
C SER A 441 -36.86 45.07 133.01
N TYR A 442 -37.75 44.27 133.58
CA TYR A 442 -38.17 42.99 133.00
C TYR A 442 -38.99 43.19 131.72
N LYS A 443 -39.91 44.16 131.68
CA LYS A 443 -40.66 44.49 130.45
C LYS A 443 -39.73 44.93 129.31
N LYS A 444 -38.68 45.70 129.61
CA LYS A 444 -37.67 46.09 128.60
C LYS A 444 -36.92 44.87 128.06
N ARG A 445 -36.44 43.99 128.95
CA ARG A 445 -35.75 42.74 128.56
C ARG A 445 -36.63 41.83 127.70
N LEU A 446 -37.93 41.72 128.00
CA LEU A 446 -38.87 40.92 127.21
C LEU A 446 -38.98 41.46 125.78
N ALA A 447 -39.22 42.76 125.60
CA ALA A 447 -39.29 43.40 124.28
C ALA A 447 -37.98 43.26 123.49
N GLU A 448 -36.83 43.38 124.15
CA GLU A 448 -35.51 43.13 123.53
C GLU A 448 -35.34 41.67 123.07
N THR A 449 -35.91 40.68 123.79
CA THR A 449 -35.88 39.28 123.36
C THR A 449 -36.87 38.96 122.24
N GLU A 450 -38.08 39.55 122.26
CA GLU A 450 -39.08 39.39 121.19
C GLU A 450 -38.60 40.00 119.86
N ALA A 451 -37.95 41.16 119.92
CA ALA A 451 -37.33 41.79 118.74
C ALA A 451 -36.24 40.90 118.12
N LYS A 452 -35.38 40.29 118.93
CA LYS A 452 -34.35 39.33 118.47
C LYS A 452 -34.97 38.07 117.88
N TYR A 453 -36.05 37.55 118.46
CA TYR A 453 -36.77 36.39 117.90
C TYR A 453 -37.36 36.72 116.52
N ARG A 454 -38.05 37.86 116.38
CA ARG A 454 -38.59 38.34 115.08
C ARG A 454 -37.49 38.48 114.02
N GLN A 455 -36.32 39.02 114.38
CA GLN A 455 -35.19 39.14 113.46
C GLN A 455 -34.67 37.77 112.98
N GLN A 456 -34.54 36.79 113.89
CA GLN A 456 -34.11 35.44 113.53
C GLN A 456 -35.14 34.68 112.68
N GLN A 457 -36.43 34.85 112.94
CA GLN A 457 -37.49 34.29 112.09
C GLN A 457 -37.40 34.84 110.66
N ASN A 458 -37.29 36.17 110.50
CA ASN A 458 -37.17 36.79 109.18
C ASN A 458 -35.92 36.31 108.43
N LEU A 459 -34.78 36.15 109.11
CA LEU A 459 -33.54 35.60 108.54
C LEU A 459 -33.72 34.15 108.05
N PHE A 460 -34.42 33.30 108.81
CA PHE A 460 -34.71 31.93 108.40
C PHE A 460 -35.66 31.87 107.19
N GLU A 461 -36.67 32.74 107.14
CA GLU A 461 -37.61 32.83 106.01
C GLU A 461 -36.90 33.31 104.73
N LEU A 462 -35.98 34.27 104.84
CA LEU A 462 -35.10 34.70 103.73
C LEU A 462 -34.19 33.56 103.24
N LEU A 463 -33.43 32.91 104.12
CA LEU A 463 -32.56 31.78 103.76
C LEU A 463 -33.34 30.62 103.13
N ARG A 464 -34.60 30.39 103.55
CA ARG A 464 -35.49 29.41 102.94
C ARG A 464 -35.94 29.84 101.53
N ALA A 465 -36.22 31.11 101.31
CA ALA A 465 -36.54 31.66 99.99
C ALA A 465 -35.34 31.57 99.04
N GLU A 466 -34.14 31.94 99.50
CA GLU A 466 -32.88 31.82 98.75
C GLU A 466 -32.57 30.36 98.37
N ARG A 467 -32.67 29.42 99.33
CA ARG A 467 -32.52 27.98 99.04
C ARG A 467 -33.49 27.52 97.96
N ASN A 468 -34.76 27.93 98.05
CA ASN A 468 -35.78 27.57 97.07
C ASN A 468 -35.50 28.18 95.68
N ALA A 469 -34.98 29.41 95.62
CA ALA A 469 -34.57 30.06 94.37
C ALA A 469 -33.38 29.34 93.73
N CYS A 470 -32.29 29.11 94.48
CA CYS A 470 -31.13 28.35 94.01
C CYS A 470 -31.50 26.93 93.57
N SER A 471 -32.45 26.29 94.26
CA SER A 471 -32.95 24.96 93.85
C SER A 471 -33.72 24.98 92.53
N LYS A 472 -34.43 26.07 92.19
CA LYS A 472 -35.09 26.24 90.89
C LYS A 472 -34.08 26.48 89.78
N SER A 473 -33.15 27.41 89.99
CA SER A 473 -32.10 27.70 89.00
C SER A 473 -31.17 26.51 88.76
N LEU A 474 -30.99 25.63 89.76
CA LEU A 474 -30.29 24.36 89.57
C LEU A 474 -31.08 23.38 88.68
N THR A 475 -32.40 23.28 88.82
CA THR A 475 -33.24 22.46 87.92
C THR A 475 -33.32 23.06 86.51
N GLU A 476 -33.52 24.37 86.39
CA GLU A 476 -33.56 25.10 85.12
C GLU A 476 -32.25 24.91 84.33
N ALA A 477 -31.09 25.07 84.99
CA ALA A 477 -29.79 24.79 84.38
C ALA A 477 -29.58 23.30 84.03
N HIS A 478 -30.19 22.36 84.77
CA HIS A 478 -30.11 20.94 84.45
C HIS A 478 -30.92 20.58 83.20
N ASP A 479 -32.12 21.17 83.06
CA ASP A 479 -32.98 21.01 81.89
C ASP A 479 -32.35 21.67 80.65
N GLU A 480 -31.74 22.85 80.78
CA GLU A 480 -30.94 23.48 79.71
C GLU A 480 -29.77 22.60 79.28
N ILE A 481 -29.00 22.03 80.23
CA ILE A 481 -27.93 21.07 79.92
C ILE A 481 -28.46 19.84 79.19
N GLN A 482 -29.66 19.36 79.53
CA GLN A 482 -30.27 18.21 78.87
C GLN A 482 -30.81 18.55 77.47
N GLU A 483 -31.37 19.75 77.26
CA GLU A 483 -31.69 20.26 75.93
C GLU A 483 -30.43 20.39 75.07
N LEU A 484 -29.34 20.94 75.60
CA LEU A 484 -28.08 21.09 74.88
C LEU A 484 -27.47 19.74 74.50
N LYS A 485 -27.51 18.74 75.39
CA LYS A 485 -27.14 17.34 75.07
C LYS A 485 -28.01 16.77 73.94
N ASN A 486 -29.32 16.99 73.98
CA ASN A 486 -30.25 16.51 72.96
C ASN A 486 -29.96 17.18 71.59
N LYS A 487 -29.76 18.51 71.58
CA LYS A 487 -29.38 19.30 70.38
C LYS A 487 -28.04 18.84 69.81
N LEU A 488 -27.03 18.64 70.65
CA LEU A 488 -25.71 18.13 70.25
C LEU A 488 -25.81 16.71 69.66
N LYS A 489 -26.65 15.84 70.23
CA LYS A 489 -26.90 14.49 69.68
C LYS A 489 -27.58 14.54 68.30
N VAL A 490 -28.54 15.44 68.08
CA VAL A 490 -29.16 15.66 66.76
C VAL A 490 -28.13 16.18 65.75
N LEU A 491 -27.33 17.17 66.13
CA LEU A 491 -26.25 17.71 65.29
C LEU A 491 -25.19 16.64 64.96
N SER A 492 -24.84 15.77 65.91
CA SER A 492 -23.91 14.66 65.68
C SER A 492 -24.46 13.66 64.66
N ASN A 493 -25.75 13.34 64.73
CA ASN A 493 -26.40 12.47 63.74
C ASN A 493 -26.45 13.13 62.35
N GLN A 494 -26.72 14.44 62.28
CA GLN A 494 -26.68 15.19 61.03
C GLN A 494 -25.27 15.26 60.42
N ILE A 495 -24.23 15.43 61.25
CA ILE A 495 -22.83 15.38 60.82
C ILE A 495 -22.49 14.00 60.25
N GLU A 496 -22.92 12.91 60.88
CA GLU A 496 -22.64 11.56 60.36
C GLU A 496 -23.40 11.26 59.06
N GLN A 497 -24.67 11.67 58.95
CA GLN A 497 -25.42 11.58 57.70
C GLN A 497 -24.76 12.38 56.57
N LEU A 498 -24.29 13.60 56.86
CA LEU A 498 -23.57 14.42 55.87
C LEU A 498 -22.21 13.82 55.47
N LYS A 499 -21.52 13.10 56.37
CA LYS A 499 -20.32 12.32 56.00
C LYS A 499 -20.67 11.16 55.07
N GLU A 500 -21.76 10.43 55.33
CA GLU A 500 -22.21 9.35 54.44
C GLU A 500 -22.62 9.88 53.06
N ASP A 501 -23.32 11.01 53.00
CA ASP A 501 -23.62 11.71 51.75
C ASP A 501 -22.33 12.17 51.02
N ILE A 502 -21.33 12.70 51.73
CA ILE A 502 -20.03 13.06 51.13
C ILE A 502 -19.33 11.81 50.58
N VAL A 503 -19.19 10.74 51.36
CA VAL A 503 -18.49 9.50 50.93
C VAL A 503 -19.20 8.84 49.75
N THR A 504 -20.53 8.82 49.72
CA THR A 504 -21.28 8.30 48.56
C THR A 504 -21.16 9.21 47.34
N LYS A 505 -21.07 10.54 47.51
CA LYS A 505 -20.81 11.50 46.42
C LYS A 505 -19.39 11.41 45.88
N GLU A 506 -18.38 11.24 46.72
CA GLU A 506 -17.00 10.96 46.30
C GLU A 506 -16.92 9.63 45.53
N GLY A 507 -17.59 8.58 46.04
CA GLY A 507 -17.72 7.29 45.35
C GLY A 507 -18.45 7.35 44.00
N GLN A 508 -19.38 8.30 43.83
CA GLN A 508 -20.00 8.62 42.53
C GLN A 508 -19.01 9.39 41.63
N LEU A 509 -18.34 10.42 42.16
CA LEU A 509 -17.38 11.26 41.45
C LEU A 509 -16.21 10.45 40.88
N VAL A 510 -15.66 9.50 41.64
CA VAL A 510 -14.58 8.61 41.18
C VAL A 510 -15.02 7.69 40.04
N LYS A 511 -16.28 7.21 40.06
CA LYS A 511 -16.86 6.41 38.97
C LYS A 511 -17.02 7.25 37.70
N GLU A 512 -17.56 8.46 37.82
CA GLU A 512 -17.68 9.40 36.70
C GLU A 512 -16.31 9.79 36.13
N GLN A 513 -15.31 10.07 36.97
CA GLN A 513 -13.94 10.35 36.51
C GLN A 513 -13.32 9.15 35.77
N PHE A 514 -13.61 7.91 36.18
CA PHE A 514 -13.15 6.71 35.48
C PHE A 514 -13.83 6.53 34.13
N ILE A 515 -15.17 6.72 34.07
CA ILE A 515 -15.95 6.69 32.83
C ILE A 515 -15.47 7.77 31.87
N HIS A 516 -15.27 9.00 32.36
CA HIS A 516 -14.76 10.12 31.56
C HIS A 516 -13.36 9.82 31.00
N LYS A 517 -12.42 9.31 31.81
CA LYS A 517 -11.07 8.90 31.34
C LYS A 517 -11.11 7.74 30.33
N LYS A 518 -12.13 6.88 30.37
CA LYS A 518 -12.35 5.83 29.36
C LYS A 518 -12.88 6.44 28.05
N LEU A 519 -13.90 7.28 28.14
CA LEU A 519 -14.49 8.00 27.00
C LEU A 519 -13.49 8.94 26.31
N GLU A 520 -12.58 9.58 27.06
CA GLU A 520 -11.52 10.41 26.47
C GLU A 520 -10.51 9.58 25.66
N LYS A 521 -10.14 8.39 26.13
CA LYS A 521 -9.28 7.46 25.38
C LYS A 521 -9.97 6.94 24.13
N GLU A 522 -11.25 6.62 24.22
CA GLU A 522 -12.07 6.19 23.08
C GLU A 522 -12.25 7.32 22.06
N ARG A 523 -12.51 8.55 22.52
CA ARG A 523 -12.54 9.77 21.68
C ARG A 523 -11.24 9.98 20.92
N GLU A 524 -10.10 9.87 21.61
CA GLU A 524 -8.80 10.13 20.99
C GLU A 524 -8.38 9.00 20.03
N ALA A 525 -8.72 7.74 20.32
CA ALA A 525 -8.56 6.61 19.39
C ALA A 525 -9.40 6.81 18.11
N LEU A 526 -10.70 7.08 18.24
CA LEU A 526 -11.60 7.37 17.11
C LEU A 526 -11.13 8.58 16.28
N LYS A 527 -10.51 9.57 16.92
CA LYS A 527 -9.93 10.76 16.26
C LYS A 527 -8.68 10.41 15.45
N VAL A 528 -7.85 9.47 15.89
CA VAL A 528 -6.72 8.93 15.12
C VAL A 528 -7.22 8.07 13.95
N GLU A 529 -8.19 7.18 14.18
CA GLU A 529 -8.81 6.36 13.13
C GLU A 529 -9.48 7.22 12.04
N LEU A 530 -10.17 8.30 12.45
CA LEU A 530 -10.75 9.28 11.53
C LEU A 530 -9.67 10.05 10.74
N GLN A 531 -8.51 10.34 11.34
CA GLN A 531 -7.39 10.96 10.63
C GLN A 531 -6.75 10.00 9.62
N SER A 532 -6.55 8.72 9.95
CA SER A 532 -6.11 7.70 8.99
C SER A 532 -7.11 7.60 7.84
N SER A 533 -8.38 7.32 8.15
CA SER A 533 -9.44 7.15 7.16
C SER A 533 -9.58 8.36 6.21
N ARG A 534 -9.36 9.59 6.71
CA ARG A 534 -9.32 10.81 5.88
C ARG A 534 -8.10 10.90 4.98
N LYS A 535 -6.93 10.45 5.45
CA LYS A 535 -5.71 10.37 4.66
C LYS A 535 -5.85 9.29 3.58
N ASP A 536 -6.30 8.11 3.95
CA ASP A 536 -6.48 6.96 3.06
C ASP A 536 -7.49 7.30 1.94
N ALA A 537 -8.60 7.96 2.29
CA ALA A 537 -9.56 8.49 1.31
C ALA A 537 -9.03 9.66 0.45
N SER A 538 -7.94 10.31 0.84
CA SER A 538 -7.26 11.36 0.06
C SER A 538 -6.22 10.76 -0.90
N ASP A 539 -5.46 9.76 -0.43
CA ASP A 539 -4.51 9.01 -1.24
C ASP A 539 -5.24 8.22 -2.35
N LEU A 540 -6.35 7.54 -2.03
CA LEU A 540 -7.24 6.88 -3.01
C LEU A 540 -7.82 7.86 -4.05
N LYS A 541 -8.18 9.09 -3.65
CA LYS A 541 -8.65 10.13 -4.59
C LYS A 541 -7.56 10.56 -5.57
N ARG A 542 -6.30 10.64 -5.12
CA ARG A 542 -5.15 10.93 -5.99
C ARG A 542 -4.90 9.78 -6.97
N GLU A 543 -5.03 8.53 -6.53
CA GLU A 543 -4.87 7.35 -7.39
C GLU A 543 -5.97 7.27 -8.46
N ILE A 544 -7.24 7.49 -8.09
CA ILE A 544 -8.37 7.58 -9.04
C ILE A 544 -8.13 8.68 -10.08
N GLU A 545 -7.60 9.84 -9.68
CA GLU A 545 -7.32 10.94 -10.61
C GLU A 545 -6.12 10.62 -11.54
N SER A 546 -5.09 9.93 -11.02
CA SER A 546 -4.00 9.41 -11.86
C SER A 546 -4.51 8.40 -12.89
N MET A 547 -5.37 7.46 -12.47
CA MET A 547 -5.95 6.44 -13.35
C MET A 547 -6.82 7.06 -14.44
N LYS A 548 -7.59 8.12 -14.15
CA LYS A 548 -8.35 8.87 -15.17
C LYS A 548 -7.46 9.57 -16.20
N GLN A 549 -6.29 10.05 -15.77
CA GLN A 549 -5.35 10.71 -16.68
C GLN A 549 -4.66 9.68 -17.60
N GLU A 550 -4.36 8.49 -17.08
CA GLU A 550 -3.89 7.35 -17.86
C GLU A 550 -4.97 6.82 -18.82
N GLU A 551 -6.22 6.63 -18.35
CA GLU A 551 -7.37 6.27 -19.17
C GLU A 551 -7.55 7.25 -20.35
N LYS A 552 -7.48 8.56 -20.08
CA LYS A 552 -7.55 9.61 -21.10
C LYS A 552 -6.39 9.54 -22.10
N SER A 553 -5.19 9.18 -21.66
CA SER A 553 -4.03 8.95 -22.53
C SER A 553 -4.24 7.73 -23.43
N LEU A 554 -4.66 6.59 -22.86
CA LEU A 554 -4.95 5.35 -23.59
C LEU A 554 -6.07 5.55 -24.63
N ARG A 555 -7.13 6.28 -24.29
CA ARG A 555 -8.19 6.65 -25.25
C ARG A 555 -7.66 7.47 -26.43
N GLN A 556 -6.69 8.37 -26.22
CA GLN A 556 -6.04 9.10 -27.33
C GLN A 556 -5.14 8.20 -28.18
N VAL A 557 -4.47 7.20 -27.57
CA VAL A 557 -3.67 6.21 -28.33
C VAL A 557 -4.58 5.34 -29.19
N ILE A 558 -5.71 4.87 -28.65
CA ILE A 558 -6.73 4.11 -29.40
C ILE A 558 -7.25 4.94 -30.59
N GLN A 559 -7.67 6.19 -30.36
CA GLN A 559 -8.20 7.05 -31.43
C GLN A 559 -7.18 7.31 -32.56
N ARG A 560 -5.88 7.38 -32.24
CA ARG A 560 -4.80 7.45 -33.24
C ARG A 560 -4.71 6.14 -34.02
N ALA A 561 -4.63 5.00 -33.34
CA ALA A 561 -4.55 3.69 -33.98
C ALA A 561 -5.77 3.40 -34.88
N GLU A 562 -6.98 3.79 -34.48
CA GLU A 562 -8.18 3.73 -35.32
C GLU A 562 -8.06 4.59 -36.57
N SER A 563 -7.46 5.78 -36.45
CA SER A 563 -7.19 6.69 -37.57
C SER A 563 -6.08 6.17 -38.51
N ASP A 564 -5.12 5.40 -37.98
CA ASP A 564 -4.05 4.74 -38.73
C ASP A 564 -4.59 3.52 -39.50
N ILE A 565 -5.39 2.67 -38.83
CA ILE A 565 -6.15 1.58 -39.46
C ILE A 565 -7.07 2.12 -40.56
N GLY A 566 -7.74 3.26 -40.32
CA GLY A 566 -8.57 3.94 -41.31
C GLY A 566 -7.82 4.47 -42.53
N ARG A 567 -6.52 4.79 -42.40
CA ARG A 567 -5.64 5.13 -43.51
C ARG A 567 -5.18 3.88 -44.26
N HIS A 568 -4.60 2.91 -43.54
CA HIS A 568 -4.10 1.67 -44.15
C HIS A 568 -5.16 0.87 -44.90
N ARG A 569 -6.44 0.92 -44.49
CA ARG A 569 -7.54 0.35 -45.29
C ARG A 569 -7.69 1.01 -46.66
N LYS A 570 -7.58 2.34 -46.75
CA LYS A 570 -7.61 3.08 -48.02
C LYS A 570 -6.36 2.82 -48.85
N ASP A 571 -5.20 2.70 -48.21
CA ASP A 571 -3.95 2.38 -48.90
C ASP A 571 -4.04 0.98 -49.56
N ILE A 572 -4.60 -0.01 -48.85
CA ILE A 572 -4.90 -1.36 -49.38
C ILE A 572 -5.93 -1.30 -50.52
N GLU A 573 -7.01 -0.52 -50.37
CA GLU A 573 -8.04 -0.33 -51.40
C GLU A 573 -7.44 0.30 -52.68
N ASN A 574 -6.58 1.31 -52.55
CA ASN A 574 -5.85 1.92 -53.66
C ASN A 574 -4.94 0.89 -54.36
N VAL A 575 -4.14 0.13 -53.62
CA VAL A 575 -3.26 -0.92 -54.19
C VAL A 575 -4.05 -2.05 -54.85
N MET A 576 -5.25 -2.38 -54.35
CA MET A 576 -6.16 -3.32 -55.02
C MET A 576 -6.70 -2.75 -56.34
N ASN A 577 -7.11 -1.47 -56.36
CA ASN A 577 -7.57 -0.79 -57.57
C ASN A 577 -6.45 -0.68 -58.63
N GLU A 578 -5.21 -0.38 -58.23
CA GLU A 578 -4.03 -0.39 -59.11
C GLU A 578 -3.74 -1.80 -59.65
N ARG A 579 -3.75 -2.82 -58.79
CA ARG A 579 -3.59 -4.24 -59.18
C ARG A 579 -4.62 -4.65 -60.23
N ASP A 580 -5.88 -4.28 -60.05
CA ASP A 580 -6.97 -4.71 -60.94
C ASP A 580 -6.98 -3.93 -62.26
N MET A 581 -6.55 -2.66 -62.25
CA MET A 581 -6.27 -1.90 -63.47
C MET A 581 -5.10 -2.52 -64.24
N LEU A 582 -3.98 -2.83 -63.58
CA LEU A 582 -2.81 -3.46 -64.21
C LEU A 582 -3.12 -4.88 -64.71
N GLY A 583 -3.90 -5.67 -63.97
CA GLY A 583 -4.40 -6.97 -64.39
C GLY A 583 -5.24 -6.86 -65.67
N THR A 584 -6.15 -5.89 -65.72
CA THR A 584 -6.97 -5.60 -66.91
C THR A 584 -6.11 -5.18 -68.11
N GLN A 585 -5.07 -4.36 -67.91
CA GLN A 585 -4.13 -4.00 -68.96
C GLN A 585 -3.30 -5.19 -69.46
N LEU A 586 -2.85 -6.07 -68.54
CA LEU A 586 -2.06 -7.25 -68.86
C LEU A 586 -2.86 -8.28 -69.66
N VAL A 587 -4.13 -8.49 -69.33
CA VAL A 587 -5.04 -9.34 -70.14
C VAL A 587 -5.16 -8.79 -71.55
N ARG A 588 -5.50 -7.51 -71.73
CA ARG A 588 -5.59 -6.87 -73.05
C ARG A 588 -4.28 -6.99 -73.85
N ARG A 589 -3.12 -6.81 -73.22
CA ARG A 589 -1.81 -6.99 -73.85
C ARG A 589 -1.52 -8.44 -74.24
N ASN A 590 -2.02 -9.42 -73.49
CA ASN A 590 -1.92 -10.84 -73.84
C ASN A 590 -2.83 -11.22 -75.02
N ASP A 591 -4.03 -10.61 -75.10
CA ASP A 591 -4.94 -10.76 -76.23
C ASP A 591 -4.36 -10.11 -77.51
N GLU A 592 -3.80 -8.90 -77.39
CA GLU A 592 -3.03 -8.22 -78.46
C GLU A 592 -1.88 -9.10 -78.97
N LEU A 593 -1.06 -9.66 -78.07
CA LEU A 593 0.05 -10.57 -78.43
C LEU A 593 -0.45 -11.85 -79.11
N SER A 594 -1.52 -12.46 -78.61
CA SER A 594 -2.14 -13.66 -79.19
C SER A 594 -2.64 -13.39 -80.62
N LEU A 595 -3.23 -12.21 -80.85
CA LEU A 595 -3.63 -11.75 -82.17
C LEU A 595 -2.43 -11.55 -83.12
N GLN A 596 -1.31 -10.97 -82.64
CA GLN A 596 -0.10 -10.85 -83.45
C GLN A 596 0.53 -12.21 -83.77
N TYR A 597 0.58 -13.16 -82.83
CA TYR A 597 1.06 -14.52 -83.12
C TYR A 597 0.19 -15.23 -84.18
N SER A 598 -1.13 -15.06 -84.11
CA SER A 598 -2.05 -15.56 -85.15
C SER A 598 -1.75 -14.91 -86.51
N ARG A 599 -1.59 -13.58 -86.55
CA ARG A 599 -1.23 -12.84 -87.77
C ARG A 599 0.11 -13.29 -88.36
N ILE A 600 1.14 -13.46 -87.53
CA ILE A 600 2.46 -13.96 -87.95
C ILE A 600 2.34 -15.37 -88.53
N LYS A 601 1.55 -16.26 -87.92
CA LYS A 601 1.32 -17.62 -88.42
C LYS A 601 0.65 -17.63 -89.80
N VAL A 602 -0.35 -16.77 -90.02
CA VAL A 602 -1.03 -16.62 -91.33
C VAL A 602 -0.10 -16.01 -92.39
N LEU A 603 0.69 -15.00 -92.03
CA LEU A 603 1.69 -14.40 -92.92
C LEU A 603 2.79 -15.42 -93.29
N HIS A 604 3.31 -16.18 -92.33
CA HIS A 604 4.32 -17.21 -92.57
C HIS A 604 3.80 -18.32 -93.48
N GLY A 605 2.59 -18.85 -93.24
CA GLY A 605 1.95 -19.83 -94.12
C GLY A 605 1.58 -19.28 -95.51
N THR A 606 1.57 -17.96 -95.69
CA THR A 606 1.37 -17.31 -97.00
C THR A 606 2.71 -17.10 -97.71
N LEU A 607 3.76 -16.68 -96.98
CA LEU A 607 5.13 -16.60 -97.48
C LEU A 607 5.65 -17.97 -97.93
N GLN A 608 5.39 -19.03 -97.17
CA GLN A 608 5.80 -20.40 -97.52
C GLN A 608 5.13 -20.88 -98.82
N ARG A 609 3.83 -20.59 -99.01
CA ARG A 609 3.13 -20.90 -100.28
C ARG A 609 3.69 -20.10 -101.45
N GLY A 610 3.97 -18.80 -101.25
CA GLY A 610 4.63 -17.96 -102.25
C GLY A 610 6.05 -18.44 -102.60
N GLN A 611 6.81 -18.95 -101.64
CA GLN A 611 8.14 -19.52 -101.85
C GLN A 611 8.08 -20.82 -102.67
N VAL A 612 7.12 -21.70 -102.41
CA VAL A 612 6.89 -22.91 -103.22
C VAL A 612 6.56 -22.51 -104.66
N GLN A 613 5.58 -21.62 -104.86
CA GLN A 613 5.20 -21.13 -106.19
C GLN A 613 6.35 -20.42 -106.93
N TYR A 614 7.19 -19.67 -106.22
CA TYR A 614 8.38 -19.04 -106.80
C TYR A 614 9.40 -20.08 -107.26
N ASN A 615 9.64 -21.13 -106.47
CA ASN A 615 10.54 -22.23 -106.83
C ASN A 615 10.01 -23.04 -108.02
N GLU A 616 8.70 -23.30 -108.10
CA GLU A 616 8.03 -23.89 -109.27
C GLU A 616 8.32 -23.06 -110.53
N ARG A 617 8.15 -21.73 -110.47
CA ARG A 617 8.45 -20.83 -111.60
C ARG A 617 9.93 -20.74 -111.95
N LEU A 618 10.85 -20.94 -111.00
CA LEU A 618 12.29 -21.05 -111.32
C LEU A 618 12.60 -22.33 -112.10
N GLU A 619 11.96 -23.46 -111.77
CA GLU A 619 12.15 -24.71 -112.51
C GLU A 619 11.44 -24.66 -113.89
N ASP A 620 10.26 -24.05 -114.01
CA ASP A 620 9.64 -23.72 -115.31
C ASP A 620 10.61 -22.94 -116.22
N ILE A 621 11.21 -21.87 -115.68
CA ILE A 621 12.18 -21.02 -116.39
C ILE A 621 13.43 -21.83 -116.78
N ARG A 622 13.85 -22.80 -115.96
CA ARG A 622 14.98 -23.69 -116.25
C ARG A 622 14.64 -24.68 -117.37
N LEU A 623 13.47 -25.31 -117.34
CA LEU A 623 12.99 -26.22 -118.38
C LEU A 623 12.84 -25.48 -119.72
N LEU A 624 12.28 -24.27 -119.71
CA LEU A 624 12.18 -23.41 -120.89
C LEU A 624 13.56 -23.01 -121.45
N LYS A 625 14.57 -22.75 -120.59
CA LYS A 625 15.94 -22.50 -121.04
C LYS A 625 16.56 -23.73 -121.72
N LEU A 626 16.39 -24.92 -121.15
CA LEU A 626 16.87 -26.18 -121.73
C LEU A 626 16.22 -26.46 -123.08
N GLU A 627 14.90 -26.25 -123.21
CA GLU A 627 14.21 -26.41 -124.49
C GLU A 627 14.65 -25.36 -125.53
N VAL A 628 14.93 -24.12 -125.12
CA VAL A 628 15.54 -23.10 -125.99
C VAL A 628 16.96 -23.49 -126.45
N GLU A 629 17.77 -24.12 -125.59
CA GLU A 629 19.10 -24.64 -125.99
C GLU A 629 18.99 -25.85 -126.94
N LYS A 630 18.03 -26.75 -126.70
CA LYS A 630 17.68 -27.84 -127.61
C LYS A 630 17.25 -27.33 -129.00
N LEU A 631 16.28 -26.42 -129.06
CA LEU A 631 15.83 -25.82 -130.33
C LEU A 631 16.93 -25.02 -131.04
N ARG A 632 17.86 -24.40 -130.29
CA ARG A 632 19.05 -23.73 -130.87
C ARG A 632 20.03 -24.73 -131.48
N THR A 633 20.32 -25.84 -130.79
CA THR A 633 21.22 -26.88 -131.31
C THR A 633 20.61 -27.63 -132.49
N GLU A 634 19.32 -27.93 -132.45
CA GLU A 634 18.54 -28.47 -133.58
C GLU A 634 18.58 -27.53 -134.79
N LYS A 635 18.32 -26.23 -134.60
CA LYS A 635 18.46 -25.23 -135.67
C LYS A 635 19.87 -25.22 -136.29
N VAL A 636 20.92 -25.33 -135.49
CA VAL A 636 22.31 -25.38 -135.99
C VAL A 636 22.58 -26.67 -136.78
N LEU A 637 22.04 -27.81 -136.36
CA LEU A 637 22.12 -29.08 -137.10
C LEU A 637 21.34 -29.01 -138.43
N LEU A 638 20.14 -28.41 -138.43
CA LEU A 638 19.35 -28.19 -139.65
C LEU A 638 20.06 -27.25 -140.64
N ILE A 639 20.69 -26.17 -140.16
CA ILE A 639 21.51 -25.28 -141.01
C ILE A 639 22.68 -26.05 -141.64
N LYS A 640 23.39 -26.89 -140.86
CA LYS A 640 24.46 -27.75 -141.40
C LYS A 640 23.92 -28.77 -142.42
N ASN A 641 22.76 -29.36 -142.18
CA ASN A 641 22.13 -30.28 -143.15
C ASN A 641 21.72 -29.57 -144.44
N ILE A 642 21.27 -28.31 -144.39
CA ILE A 642 20.98 -27.49 -145.58
C ILE A 642 22.28 -27.15 -146.34
N GLN A 643 23.36 -26.82 -145.63
CA GLN A 643 24.69 -26.60 -146.24
C GLN A 643 25.18 -27.88 -146.93
N ASN A 644 25.18 -29.02 -146.23
CA ASN A 644 25.51 -30.33 -146.79
C ASN A 644 24.63 -30.67 -148.01
N MET A 645 23.32 -30.37 -147.99
CA MET A 645 22.44 -30.57 -149.14
C MET A 645 22.82 -29.69 -150.34
N SER A 646 23.41 -28.52 -150.13
CA SER A 646 23.93 -27.69 -151.22
C SER A 646 25.18 -28.28 -151.87
N ASP A 647 26.05 -28.94 -151.08
CA ASP A 647 27.24 -29.63 -151.59
C ASP A 647 26.88 -30.97 -152.23
N LEU A 648 25.98 -31.76 -151.63
CA LEU A 648 25.37 -32.94 -152.26
C LEU A 648 24.69 -32.60 -153.60
N ARG A 649 24.08 -31.41 -153.75
CA ARG A 649 23.56 -30.96 -155.06
C ARG A 649 24.65 -30.68 -156.09
N LYS A 650 25.81 -30.14 -155.68
CA LYS A 650 26.98 -30.01 -156.56
C LYS A 650 27.54 -31.38 -156.91
N GLU A 651 27.65 -32.28 -155.94
CA GLU A 651 28.14 -33.65 -156.12
C GLU A 651 27.23 -34.44 -157.07
N VAL A 652 25.89 -34.35 -156.91
CA VAL A 652 24.93 -34.90 -157.89
C VAL A 652 25.06 -34.24 -159.26
N PHE A 653 25.37 -32.94 -159.36
CA PHE A 653 25.62 -32.29 -160.66
C PHE A 653 26.92 -32.79 -161.30
N HIS A 654 28.01 -32.92 -160.54
CA HIS A 654 29.28 -33.47 -161.00
C HIS A 654 29.12 -34.94 -161.41
N LEU A 655 28.48 -35.78 -160.59
CA LEU A 655 28.18 -37.17 -160.92
C LEU A 655 27.27 -37.30 -162.15
N ASN A 656 26.33 -36.38 -162.40
CA ASN A 656 25.57 -36.37 -163.66
C ASN A 656 26.41 -35.92 -164.85
N HIS A 657 27.32 -34.95 -164.67
CA HIS A 657 28.27 -34.54 -165.71
C HIS A 657 29.23 -35.68 -166.06
N ASP A 658 29.81 -36.34 -165.06
CA ASP A 658 30.70 -37.49 -165.23
C ASP A 658 29.95 -38.72 -165.75
N LEU A 659 28.70 -38.96 -165.35
CA LEU A 659 27.84 -39.97 -165.98
C LEU A 659 27.57 -39.66 -167.45
N THR A 660 27.39 -38.38 -167.81
CA THR A 660 27.21 -37.96 -169.21
C THR A 660 28.51 -38.12 -170.00
N ARG A 661 29.66 -37.82 -169.38
CA ARG A 661 31.00 -38.00 -169.95
C ARG A 661 31.35 -39.48 -170.14
N GLU A 662 31.07 -40.33 -169.16
CA GLU A 662 31.25 -41.78 -169.26
C GLU A 662 30.22 -42.40 -170.22
N ARG A 663 29.01 -41.83 -170.40
CA ARG A 663 28.09 -42.23 -171.49
C ARG A 663 28.64 -41.87 -172.87
N LEU A 664 29.18 -40.67 -173.07
CA LEU A 664 29.83 -40.28 -174.33
C LEU A 664 31.08 -41.13 -174.62
N LYS A 665 31.82 -41.49 -173.57
CA LYS A 665 32.97 -42.39 -173.64
C LYS A 665 32.55 -43.86 -173.85
N VAL A 666 31.40 -44.30 -173.34
CA VAL A 666 30.80 -45.60 -173.68
C VAL A 666 30.35 -45.60 -175.13
N MET A 667 29.74 -44.54 -175.66
CA MET A 667 29.48 -44.43 -177.10
C MET A 667 30.79 -44.51 -177.92
N ALA A 668 31.83 -43.78 -177.54
CA ALA A 668 33.13 -43.86 -178.22
C ALA A 668 33.78 -45.25 -178.09
N LEU A 669 33.62 -45.93 -176.96
CA LEU A 669 34.06 -47.31 -176.76
C LEU A 669 33.18 -48.33 -177.51
N GLU A 670 31.90 -48.04 -177.74
CA GLU A 670 31.00 -48.84 -178.59
C GLU A 670 31.36 -48.66 -180.08
N GLU A 671 31.79 -47.47 -180.50
CA GLU A 671 32.41 -47.21 -181.81
C GLU A 671 33.75 -47.95 -181.94
N GLU A 672 34.66 -47.85 -180.96
CA GLU A 672 35.92 -48.62 -180.94
C GLU A 672 35.68 -50.15 -180.94
N VAL A 673 34.65 -50.64 -180.25
CA VAL A 673 34.25 -52.06 -180.22
C VAL A 673 33.70 -52.54 -181.57
N GLN A 674 33.15 -51.66 -182.42
CA GLN A 674 32.79 -52.01 -183.80
C GLN A 674 34.01 -52.21 -184.72
N THR A 675 35.22 -51.79 -184.31
CA THR A 675 36.48 -52.00 -185.04
C THR A 675 37.56 -52.68 -184.17
N PRO A 676 37.58 -54.02 -184.07
CA PRO A 676 38.32 -54.72 -183.02
C PRO A 676 39.84 -54.78 -183.24
N LEU A 677 40.58 -53.84 -182.63
CA LEU A 677 42.01 -53.98 -182.32
C LEU A 677 42.21 -54.15 -180.80
N ASN A 678 41.90 -55.36 -180.32
CA ASN A 678 42.19 -55.80 -178.95
C ASN A 678 43.68 -55.66 -178.60
N ILE A 679 43.99 -55.42 -177.32
CA ILE A 679 44.95 -56.25 -176.56
C ILE A 679 44.81 -56.07 -175.03
N HIS A 680 44.63 -57.21 -174.35
CA HIS A 680 44.71 -57.48 -172.91
C HIS A 680 43.59 -57.03 -171.95
N ARG A 681 43.50 -57.82 -170.85
CA ARG A 681 42.34 -58.05 -169.99
C ARG A 681 42.87 -58.55 -168.62
N TRP A 682 42.33 -58.03 -167.51
CA TRP A 682 42.64 -58.33 -166.08
C TRP A 682 43.78 -57.55 -165.36
N ARG A 683 43.47 -57.05 -164.15
CA ARG A 683 44.36 -57.03 -162.95
C ARG A 683 43.50 -57.00 -161.65
N LYS A 684 44.09 -57.30 -160.49
CA LYS A 684 43.45 -57.51 -159.18
C LYS A 684 43.32 -56.22 -158.33
N LEU A 685 42.51 -56.27 -157.27
CA LEU A 685 42.55 -55.36 -156.13
C LEU A 685 43.76 -55.66 -155.22
N GLU A 686 44.18 -54.66 -154.43
CA GLU A 686 45.16 -54.77 -153.34
C GLU A 686 44.59 -54.21 -152.02
N GLY A 687 45.12 -54.69 -150.90
CA GLY A 687 44.80 -54.22 -149.55
C GLY A 687 45.72 -54.90 -148.52
N SER A 688 46.22 -54.14 -147.54
CA SER A 688 47.28 -54.55 -146.61
C SER A 688 47.05 -54.02 -145.20
N ASP A 689 47.52 -54.75 -144.19
CA ASP A 689 47.33 -54.42 -142.76
C ASP A 689 48.15 -53.21 -142.27
N PRO A 690 47.67 -52.48 -141.24
CA PRO A 690 48.32 -51.27 -140.72
C PRO A 690 49.56 -51.53 -139.85
N ASN A 691 50.43 -50.51 -139.77
CA ASN A 691 51.80 -50.62 -139.27
C ASN A 691 51.93 -50.48 -137.73
N THR A 692 52.90 -51.21 -137.17
CA THR A 692 53.36 -51.24 -135.76
C THR A 692 53.36 -49.91 -134.99
N TYR A 693 53.64 -48.78 -135.67
CA TYR A 693 53.63 -47.44 -135.10
C TYR A 693 52.30 -47.07 -134.42
N GLU A 694 51.16 -47.47 -134.99
CA GLU A 694 49.84 -47.17 -134.43
C GLU A 694 49.60 -47.91 -133.11
N LEU A 695 50.09 -49.15 -133.00
CA LEU A 695 50.03 -49.95 -131.78
C LEU A 695 50.86 -49.30 -130.66
N LEU A 696 52.05 -48.82 -131.00
CA LEU A 696 52.97 -48.15 -130.07
C LEU A 696 52.39 -46.82 -129.55
N LYS A 697 51.73 -46.04 -130.43
CA LYS A 697 50.97 -44.84 -130.06
C LYS A 697 49.81 -45.15 -129.11
N LYS A 698 49.14 -46.29 -129.29
CA LYS A 698 48.04 -46.77 -128.42
C LYS A 698 48.53 -47.16 -127.02
N ILE A 699 49.71 -47.80 -126.92
CA ILE A 699 50.36 -48.14 -125.65
C ILE A 699 50.69 -46.88 -124.82
N GLN A 700 51.25 -45.84 -125.44
CA GLN A 700 51.58 -44.59 -124.73
C GLN A 700 50.32 -43.87 -124.18
N ILE A 701 49.19 -43.94 -124.89
CA ILE A 701 47.91 -43.39 -124.42
C ILE A 701 47.41 -44.14 -123.18
N LEU A 702 47.54 -45.47 -123.16
CA LEU A 702 47.15 -46.29 -122.00
C LEU A 702 48.05 -46.02 -120.78
N GLN A 703 49.36 -45.91 -120.97
CA GLN A 703 50.30 -45.56 -119.89
C GLN A 703 49.96 -44.21 -119.24
N LYS A 704 49.69 -43.16 -120.04
CA LYS A 704 49.24 -41.85 -119.53
C LYS A 704 47.92 -41.93 -118.76
N ARG A 705 46.99 -42.80 -119.18
CA ARG A 705 45.71 -43.02 -118.48
C ARG A 705 45.88 -43.71 -117.12
N ILE A 706 46.80 -44.69 -117.03
CA ILE A 706 47.13 -45.39 -115.77
C ILE A 706 47.74 -44.42 -114.75
N ILE A 707 48.70 -43.59 -115.16
CA ILE A 707 49.34 -42.58 -114.29
C ILE A 707 48.29 -41.62 -113.71
N LYS A 708 47.33 -41.16 -114.53
CA LYS A 708 46.24 -40.31 -114.03
C LYS A 708 45.37 -41.03 -113.01
N MET A 709 44.95 -42.27 -113.27
CA MET A 709 44.12 -43.03 -112.32
C MET A 709 44.83 -43.32 -110.99
N ALA A 710 46.16 -43.48 -110.99
CA ALA A 710 46.94 -43.60 -109.77
C ALA A 710 46.93 -42.30 -108.93
N ALA A 711 47.04 -41.13 -109.57
CA ALA A 711 46.92 -39.84 -108.89
C ALA A 711 45.51 -39.62 -108.31
N ASP A 712 44.46 -39.90 -109.10
CA ASP A 712 43.05 -39.81 -108.67
C ASP A 712 42.75 -40.74 -107.47
N MET A 713 43.47 -41.86 -107.35
CA MET A 713 43.35 -42.82 -106.24
C MET A 713 44.00 -42.30 -104.95
N ILE A 714 45.21 -41.76 -105.03
CA ILE A 714 45.92 -41.16 -103.88
C ILE A 714 45.13 -39.97 -103.30
N GLU A 715 44.52 -39.13 -104.14
CA GLU A 715 43.72 -38.00 -103.67
C GLU A 715 42.46 -38.47 -102.90
N LYS A 716 41.84 -39.58 -103.31
CA LYS A 716 40.71 -40.19 -102.60
C LYS A 716 41.13 -40.81 -101.27
N GLU A 717 42.25 -41.52 -101.23
CA GLU A 717 42.77 -42.13 -100.01
C GLU A 717 43.11 -41.07 -98.94
N LYS A 718 43.67 -39.91 -99.37
CA LYS A 718 43.87 -38.76 -98.49
C LYS A 718 42.54 -38.25 -97.90
N LYS A 719 41.52 -38.05 -98.74
CA LYS A 719 40.19 -37.57 -98.29
C LYS A 719 39.55 -38.52 -97.26
N ILE A 720 39.71 -39.83 -97.44
CA ILE A 720 39.23 -40.83 -96.46
C ILE A 720 39.93 -40.61 -95.11
N LYS A 721 41.27 -40.57 -95.08
CA LYS A 721 42.07 -40.37 -93.85
C LYS A 721 41.76 -39.05 -93.14
N ASP A 722 41.45 -38.00 -93.88
CA ASP A 722 41.03 -36.71 -93.31
C ASP A 722 39.60 -36.78 -92.72
N THR A 723 38.66 -37.52 -93.35
CA THR A 723 37.33 -37.77 -92.76
C THR A 723 37.34 -38.69 -91.54
N GLU A 724 38.22 -39.69 -91.49
CA GLU A 724 38.36 -40.58 -90.32
C GLU A 724 38.85 -39.82 -89.08
N LYS A 725 39.83 -38.90 -89.25
CA LYS A 725 40.26 -37.99 -88.18
C LYS A 725 39.12 -37.10 -87.68
N LEU A 726 38.34 -36.52 -88.60
CA LEU A 726 37.20 -35.67 -88.24
C LEU A 726 36.14 -36.46 -87.44
N TYR A 727 35.86 -37.71 -87.85
CA TYR A 727 34.95 -38.60 -87.15
C TYR A 727 35.43 -38.95 -85.74
N MET A 728 36.72 -39.29 -85.57
CA MET A 728 37.28 -39.60 -84.24
C MET A 728 37.27 -38.37 -83.32
N ASN A 729 37.62 -37.19 -83.84
CA ASN A 729 37.55 -35.94 -83.07
C ASN A 729 36.11 -35.63 -82.60
N LEU A 730 35.11 -35.79 -83.50
CA LEU A 730 33.70 -35.63 -83.15
C LEU A 730 33.24 -36.65 -82.10
N ARG A 731 33.68 -37.91 -82.21
CA ARG A 731 33.38 -38.98 -81.25
C ARG A 731 33.98 -38.68 -79.87
N GLU A 732 35.20 -38.16 -79.81
CA GLU A 732 35.85 -37.76 -78.56
C GLU A 732 35.13 -36.58 -77.91
N ILE A 733 34.76 -35.55 -78.68
CA ILE A 733 33.94 -34.42 -78.20
C ILE A 733 32.60 -34.91 -77.65
N LEU A 734 31.88 -35.77 -78.38
CA LEU A 734 30.61 -36.35 -77.94
C LEU A 734 30.73 -37.16 -76.65
N SER A 735 31.86 -37.87 -76.44
CA SER A 735 32.12 -38.60 -75.19
C SER A 735 32.33 -37.70 -73.97
N LYS A 736 32.63 -36.40 -74.17
CA LYS A 736 32.84 -35.40 -73.11
C LYS A 736 31.57 -34.58 -72.81
N HIS A 737 30.49 -34.76 -73.55
CA HIS A 737 29.20 -34.12 -73.25
C HIS A 737 28.44 -34.92 -72.16
N PRO A 738 27.86 -34.26 -71.13
CA PRO A 738 27.04 -34.95 -70.14
C PRO A 738 25.81 -35.59 -70.78
N GLY A 739 25.53 -36.86 -70.42
CA GLY A 739 24.36 -37.58 -70.90
C GLY A 739 23.03 -36.91 -70.54
N PRO A 740 21.91 -37.26 -71.23
CA PRO A 740 20.62 -36.60 -71.06
C PRO A 740 20.09 -36.64 -69.61
N GLU A 741 20.42 -37.67 -68.84
CA GLU A 741 20.08 -37.76 -67.41
C GLU A 741 20.74 -36.66 -66.57
N VAL A 742 21.98 -36.27 -66.89
CA VAL A 742 22.69 -35.17 -66.22
C VAL A 742 22.11 -33.82 -66.64
N ALA A 743 21.68 -33.67 -67.89
CA ALA A 743 20.94 -32.48 -68.33
C ALA A 743 19.58 -32.36 -67.61
N ILE A 744 18.88 -33.48 -67.41
CA ILE A 744 17.60 -33.53 -66.67
C ILE A 744 17.80 -33.24 -65.17
N SER A 745 18.85 -33.80 -64.55
CA SER A 745 19.14 -33.55 -63.13
C SER A 745 19.58 -32.09 -62.90
N LEU A 746 20.42 -31.54 -63.78
CA LEU A 746 20.81 -30.12 -63.77
C LEU A 746 19.61 -29.18 -63.95
N ASN A 747 18.66 -29.52 -64.83
CA ASN A 747 17.45 -28.71 -65.02
C ASN A 747 16.52 -28.77 -63.78
N LYS A 748 16.41 -29.94 -63.13
CA LYS A 748 15.71 -30.09 -61.84
C LYS A 748 16.37 -29.26 -60.72
N THR A 749 17.69 -29.31 -60.55
CA THR A 749 18.39 -28.52 -59.53
C THR A 749 18.36 -27.03 -59.85
N GLN A 750 18.49 -26.63 -61.12
CA GLN A 750 18.35 -25.23 -61.54
C GLN A 750 16.94 -24.69 -61.29
N LYS A 751 15.89 -25.49 -61.51
CA LYS A 751 14.50 -25.11 -61.16
C LYS A 751 14.33 -24.92 -59.66
N ALA A 752 14.79 -25.88 -58.84
CA ALA A 752 14.77 -25.77 -57.38
C ALA A 752 15.57 -24.55 -56.86
N LEU A 753 16.70 -24.24 -57.50
CA LEU A 753 17.52 -23.06 -57.18
C LEU A 753 16.79 -21.75 -57.54
N ARG A 754 16.09 -21.69 -58.68
CA ARG A 754 15.24 -20.55 -59.05
C ARG A 754 14.08 -20.36 -58.07
N GLU A 755 13.48 -21.45 -57.59
CA GLU A 755 12.39 -21.40 -56.60
C GLU A 755 12.87 -20.99 -55.21
N ARG A 756 14.04 -21.48 -54.76
CA ARG A 756 14.71 -20.93 -53.56
C ARG A 756 15.09 -19.46 -53.74
N GLY A 757 15.60 -19.07 -54.91
CA GLY A 757 15.92 -17.68 -55.24
C GLY A 757 14.71 -16.74 -55.20
N ARG A 758 13.52 -17.21 -55.61
CA ARG A 758 12.25 -16.47 -55.40
C ARG A 758 11.93 -16.32 -53.92
N LYS A 759 12.02 -17.39 -53.12
CA LYS A 759 11.79 -17.32 -51.67
C LYS A 759 12.76 -16.35 -50.98
N VAL A 760 14.04 -16.37 -51.34
CA VAL A 760 15.03 -15.41 -50.84
C VAL A 760 14.69 -13.99 -51.27
N LYS A 761 14.23 -13.74 -52.50
CA LYS A 761 13.75 -12.40 -52.91
C LYS A 761 12.52 -11.93 -52.13
N CYS A 762 11.58 -12.83 -51.78
CA CYS A 762 10.46 -12.48 -50.90
C CYS A 762 10.93 -12.14 -49.47
N LEU A 763 11.88 -12.90 -48.92
CA LEU A 763 12.46 -12.63 -47.60
C LEU A 763 13.27 -11.33 -47.57
N LEU A 764 14.01 -11.01 -48.65
CA LEU A 764 14.71 -9.73 -48.80
C LEU A 764 13.74 -8.55 -48.96
N ALA A 765 12.62 -8.73 -49.66
CA ALA A 765 11.56 -7.72 -49.72
C ALA A 765 10.91 -7.50 -48.35
N GLN A 766 10.67 -8.57 -47.58
CA GLN A 766 10.17 -8.49 -46.21
C GLN A 766 11.16 -7.78 -45.27
N LEU A 767 12.46 -8.13 -45.33
CA LEU A 767 13.52 -7.42 -44.62
C LEU A 767 13.54 -5.94 -44.99
N SER A 768 13.49 -5.59 -46.28
CA SER A 768 13.47 -4.20 -46.72
C SER A 768 12.23 -3.44 -46.23
N THR A 769 11.05 -4.08 -46.15
CA THR A 769 9.88 -3.45 -45.50
C THR A 769 10.05 -3.28 -43.99
N TYR A 770 10.74 -4.19 -43.30
CA TYR A 770 11.08 -4.01 -41.88
C TYR A 770 12.15 -2.94 -41.67
N GLU A 771 13.13 -2.80 -42.57
CA GLU A 771 14.12 -1.72 -42.56
C GLU A 771 13.44 -0.34 -42.73
N VAL A 772 12.47 -0.25 -43.64
CA VAL A 772 11.65 0.96 -43.81
C VAL A 772 10.83 1.26 -42.56
N GLN A 773 10.15 0.27 -41.97
CA GLN A 773 9.39 0.46 -40.72
C GLN A 773 10.30 0.87 -39.55
N MET A 774 11.50 0.29 -39.43
CA MET A 774 12.50 0.70 -38.44
C MET A 774 13.01 2.14 -38.71
N GLY A 775 13.13 2.55 -39.97
CA GLY A 775 13.39 3.93 -40.36
C GLY A 775 12.26 4.89 -39.96
N GLU A 776 11.01 4.52 -40.17
CA GLU A 776 9.84 5.29 -39.74
C GLU A 776 9.74 5.40 -38.22
N TYR A 777 10.00 4.32 -37.48
CA TYR A 777 10.09 4.34 -36.03
C TYR A 777 11.26 5.21 -35.53
N LYS A 778 12.41 5.21 -36.20
CA LYS A 778 13.54 6.09 -35.88
C LYS A 778 13.18 7.57 -36.10
N ILE A 779 12.58 7.91 -37.24
CA ILE A 779 12.04 9.25 -37.53
C ILE A 779 10.95 9.64 -36.51
N GLY A 780 10.13 8.69 -36.05
CA GLY A 780 9.15 8.88 -34.99
C GLY A 780 9.80 9.18 -33.63
N MET A 781 10.86 8.45 -33.27
CA MET A 781 11.66 8.72 -32.05
C MET A 781 12.37 10.06 -32.12
N ASP A 782 12.92 10.45 -33.26
CA ASP A 782 13.56 11.76 -33.44
C ASP A 782 12.55 12.91 -33.31
N LYS A 783 11.35 12.77 -33.90
CA LYS A 783 10.23 13.71 -33.70
C LYS A 783 9.80 13.79 -32.22
N MET A 784 9.59 12.64 -31.56
CA MET A 784 9.27 12.58 -30.12
C MET A 784 10.38 13.22 -29.26
N SER A 785 11.65 13.04 -29.65
CA SER A 785 12.81 13.65 -28.99
C SER A 785 12.81 15.17 -29.16
N ILE A 786 12.59 15.67 -30.37
CA ILE A 786 12.43 17.11 -30.66
C ILE A 786 11.27 17.69 -29.85
N GLU A 787 10.09 17.08 -29.89
CA GLU A 787 8.92 17.48 -29.10
C GLU A 787 9.20 17.48 -27.59
N MET A 788 9.95 16.50 -27.09
CA MET A 788 10.40 16.47 -25.68
C MET A 788 11.45 17.54 -25.36
N THR A 789 12.32 17.94 -26.30
CA THR A 789 13.19 19.11 -26.08
C THR A 789 12.38 20.42 -26.10
N ASP A 790 11.35 20.54 -26.93
CA ASP A 790 10.49 21.71 -26.99
C ASP A 790 9.53 21.79 -25.81
N LEU A 791 9.03 20.67 -25.30
CA LEU A 791 8.32 20.60 -24.03
C LEU A 791 9.24 20.98 -22.86
N LYS A 792 10.51 20.53 -22.86
CA LYS A 792 11.51 21.01 -21.88
C LYS A 792 11.73 22.52 -22.01
N LYS A 793 11.91 23.08 -23.22
CA LYS A 793 12.04 24.54 -23.44
C LYS A 793 10.81 25.29 -22.92
N LYS A 794 9.59 24.86 -23.29
CA LYS A 794 8.31 25.43 -22.84
C LYS A 794 8.17 25.37 -21.31
N TYR A 795 8.50 24.23 -20.70
CA TYR A 795 8.52 24.06 -19.25
C TYR A 795 9.54 24.97 -18.54
N PHE A 796 10.76 25.09 -19.06
CA PHE A 796 11.77 26.01 -18.50
C PHE A 796 11.36 27.48 -18.68
N VAL A 797 10.74 27.86 -19.80
CA VAL A 797 10.17 29.21 -20.00
C VAL A 797 9.01 29.46 -19.03
N GLN A 798 8.12 28.49 -18.82
CA GLN A 798 7.00 28.61 -17.87
C GLN A 798 7.51 28.65 -16.42
N LYS A 799 8.53 27.87 -16.07
CA LYS A 799 9.23 27.94 -14.77
C LYS A 799 9.90 29.31 -14.59
N LYS A 800 10.56 29.87 -15.61
CA LYS A 800 11.16 31.20 -15.56
C LYS A 800 10.10 32.30 -15.40
N LYS A 801 8.94 32.20 -16.08
CA LYS A 801 7.79 33.09 -15.86
C LYS A 801 7.21 32.98 -14.43
N LEU A 802 7.06 31.77 -13.90
CA LEU A 802 6.61 31.53 -12.52
C LEU A 802 7.61 32.02 -11.47
N GLN A 803 8.90 32.02 -11.80
CA GLN A 803 9.96 32.54 -10.93
C GLN A 803 9.97 34.08 -10.92
N ILE A 804 9.91 34.72 -12.09
CA ILE A 804 9.74 36.19 -12.20
C ILE A 804 8.44 36.64 -11.50
N SER A 805 7.35 35.87 -11.60
CA SER A 805 6.08 36.11 -10.90
C SER A 805 6.13 35.87 -9.38
N LYS A 806 7.23 35.30 -8.85
CA LYS A 806 7.50 35.20 -7.40
C LYS A 806 8.47 36.28 -6.92
N GLU A 807 9.35 36.76 -7.80
CA GLU A 807 10.32 37.82 -7.52
C GLU A 807 9.67 39.22 -7.50
N SER A 808 8.41 39.36 -7.95
CA SER A 808 7.63 40.61 -7.93
C SER A 808 6.88 40.88 -6.61
N LYS A 809 7.47 40.57 -5.44
CA LYS A 809 7.01 41.04 -4.11
C LYS A 809 8.20 41.57 -3.29
N PRO A 810 8.05 42.67 -2.51
CA PRO A 810 9.19 43.38 -1.95
C PRO A 810 9.83 42.73 -0.70
N LYS A 811 11.15 42.52 -0.80
CA LYS A 811 12.21 42.45 0.23
C LYS A 811 11.86 42.27 1.73
N SER A 812 12.52 41.28 2.33
CA SER A 812 13.23 41.42 3.62
C SER A 812 14.61 40.75 3.53
N LEU A 813 15.57 41.12 4.38
CA LEU A 813 17.01 40.85 4.20
C LEU A 813 17.57 39.79 5.18
N SER A 814 18.31 38.80 4.66
CA SER A 814 19.47 38.17 5.33
C SER A 814 20.26 37.26 4.37
N GLU A 815 21.58 37.29 4.48
CA GLU A 815 22.61 36.56 3.68
C GLU A 815 23.33 35.53 4.60
N PRO A 816 24.35 34.73 4.19
CA PRO A 816 24.87 34.42 2.83
C PRO A 816 25.22 32.90 2.59
N VAL A 817 25.95 32.63 1.48
CA VAL A 817 26.93 31.52 1.22
C VAL A 817 26.52 30.34 0.29
N PHE A 818 27.47 30.03 -0.62
CA PHE A 818 27.57 29.16 -1.81
C PHE A 818 27.92 27.66 -1.53
N PRO A 819 28.22 26.75 -2.52
CA PRO A 819 27.61 26.46 -3.84
C PRO A 819 27.51 24.94 -4.26
N ASN A 820 26.93 24.69 -5.46
CA ASN A 820 27.25 23.65 -6.50
C ASN A 820 26.86 22.14 -6.41
N VAL A 821 26.22 21.67 -7.52
CA VAL A 821 26.52 20.55 -8.47
C VAL A 821 27.27 19.29 -7.95
N GLY A 822 26.95 18.02 -8.30
CA GLY A 822 26.11 17.46 -9.39
C GLY A 822 25.83 15.92 -9.31
N ARG A 823 25.63 15.22 -10.46
CA ARG A 823 24.85 13.97 -10.61
C ARG A 823 25.60 12.63 -10.91
N ASP A 824 24.96 11.52 -10.49
CA ASP A 824 24.74 10.21 -11.17
C ASP A 824 25.78 9.04 -11.25
N ARG A 825 25.40 7.90 -10.60
CA ARG A 825 25.19 6.50 -11.13
C ARG A 825 26.30 5.42 -11.36
N LYS A 826 25.96 4.18 -10.92
CA LYS A 826 26.39 2.79 -11.38
C LYS A 826 27.88 2.43 -11.12
N LYS A 827 28.45 1.20 -11.20
CA LYS A 827 28.13 -0.28 -11.39
C LYS A 827 29.37 -1.08 -10.80
N PHE A 828 29.49 -2.39 -10.49
CA PHE A 828 28.66 -3.63 -10.38
C PHE A 828 29.41 -4.78 -9.59
N TYR A 829 28.94 -6.05 -9.70
CA TYR A 829 29.53 -7.38 -9.33
C TYR A 829 29.55 -7.81 -7.83
N GLY A 830 29.45 -9.08 -7.38
CA GLY A 830 29.21 -10.41 -8.01
C GLY A 830 30.11 -11.53 -7.41
N GLY A 831 29.72 -12.78 -7.11
CA GLY A 831 28.40 -13.45 -7.01
C GLY A 831 28.41 -14.99 -7.26
N GLY A 832 28.08 -15.87 -6.28
CA GLY A 832 27.89 -17.33 -6.48
C GLY A 832 27.83 -18.24 -5.22
N PHE A 833 27.17 -19.41 -5.30
CA PHE A 833 27.41 -20.65 -4.50
C PHE A 833 26.59 -21.86 -5.05
N ASN A 834 27.03 -23.10 -4.80
CA ASN A 834 26.41 -24.36 -5.25
C ASN A 834 25.29 -24.88 -4.32
N MET A 835 24.32 -25.64 -4.87
CA MET A 835 23.61 -26.70 -4.13
C MET A 835 23.17 -27.87 -5.03
N VAL A 836 23.00 -29.04 -4.42
CA VAL A 836 22.92 -30.38 -5.05
C VAL A 836 21.47 -30.76 -5.44
N THR A 837 21.32 -31.66 -6.42
CA THR A 837 20.03 -32.25 -6.85
C THR A 837 19.48 -33.27 -5.84
N PRO A 838 18.15 -33.49 -5.81
CA PRO A 838 17.63 -34.65 -6.55
C PRO A 838 16.26 -34.42 -7.23
N THR A 839 16.00 -35.17 -8.29
CA THR A 839 14.69 -35.22 -8.98
C THR A 839 13.92 -36.50 -8.62
N PRO A 840 12.59 -36.43 -8.42
CA PRO A 840 11.70 -37.58 -8.53
C PRO A 840 10.99 -37.63 -9.89
N ARG A 841 10.77 -38.84 -10.41
CA ARG A 841 9.89 -39.09 -11.57
C ARG A 841 8.42 -39.04 -11.15
N ASN A 842 7.56 -38.53 -12.05
CA ASN A 842 6.40 -39.23 -12.62
C ASN A 842 5.76 -38.29 -13.66
N CYS A 843 5.65 -38.64 -14.95
CA CYS A 843 4.86 -39.72 -15.54
C CYS A 843 3.34 -39.49 -15.41
N PHE A 844 2.76 -38.80 -16.39
CA PHE A 844 1.49 -39.19 -16.99
C PHE A 844 1.53 -38.92 -18.49
N VAL A 845 1.00 -39.85 -19.28
CA VAL A 845 0.84 -39.77 -20.74
C VAL A 845 -0.63 -39.93 -21.05
N VAL A 846 -1.18 -39.04 -21.87
CA VAL A 846 -2.37 -39.33 -22.69
C VAL A 846 -2.15 -38.66 -24.05
N ASP A 847 -1.71 -39.46 -25.03
CA ASP A 847 -1.99 -39.15 -26.43
C ASP A 847 -3.45 -39.54 -26.73
N SER A 848 -4.15 -38.72 -27.51
CA SER A 848 -5.39 -39.10 -28.19
C SER A 848 -5.59 -38.18 -29.39
N THR A 849 -5.46 -38.74 -30.58
CA THR A 849 -5.60 -38.06 -31.87
C THR A 849 -6.93 -38.39 -32.54
N CYS A 850 -7.19 -37.73 -33.68
CA CYS A 850 -8.32 -37.91 -34.59
C CYS A 850 -9.66 -37.28 -34.13
N GLY A 851 -10.13 -36.34 -34.96
CA GLY A 851 -11.26 -35.42 -34.75
C GLY A 851 -11.09 -34.26 -35.71
#